data_AF-A0A8H5BPA0-F1
#
_entry.id   AF-A0A8H5BPA0-F1
#
_cell.length_a   1.000
_cell.length_b   1.000
_cell.length_c   1.000
_cell.angle_alpha   90.00
_cell.angle_beta   90.00
_cell.angle_gamma   90.00
#
_symmetry.space_group_name_H-M   'P 1'
#
loop_
_entity.id
_entity.type
_entity.pdbx_description
1 polymer ?
#
loop_
_entity_poly.entity_id
_entity_poly.type
_entity_poly.pdbx_seq_one_letter_code
_entity_poly.pdbx_strand_id
1 'polypeptide(L)'
;MLAVAPGPAGATPAIYISSGHGATEVPAAVLENLAKAMLGLKGLSELKDPESNTNQSRSSTDDAKDHDDLDYTDLNWTGGRYDYQAQKDFIKKMVLHFSGYKHDPKKSSKERYEERKRILQHRNTQHRRVFSLWPASKKMENDFNPLRDNPKGLAPPNAPAMWDGPGIWGATLFDHYNLAVIPGALFQTSGSKMLKWCLEQGDSYAAPQMAWAMTEPEPELVEPCDIGKLIEDCERRVQMFPGDPSVVVVPPLQAYIPQHLLPETLVVCDPDKLLYTSGNKGSEVQQRYKLKFSVEYDERRKQDKAREAEAAEEDRKIRDAFLADPHTRNEFPDGQLIDLLPSGVKEKEGPTTRKFFYVYPSVPTRAPIKEAQLHVSKEQFLGVGNHSFVYEARFVLPRTSFFDPQLCDGCISEDIRHQVSEYKFSPSFFDDKVGKMVYKDEPVPAEPQFSKLTPAPLPRLHKVLSYEGPLVMLKSTIEYSHEPCHKHRPDATSPPATAEVRVVAKFSKEDDLHLAREAQNYQRFPRYLFEHWSGLIKVPGLRNPVPAGPVVPQFYGYYVPEGEEVDAHDDKQASSDDDRRGKPIRFTAPFLSPILLVENCGKPIEPEDYGYDDTQECCSLVYRLRHAGFLHASVAKRNIVAQQGPLCAWPFERMFLPGGDTFTNPDGGPSGKSFRLIDFGRTEHVDALDRGALEAAIRHDQDRLTKWADGREVLK
;
A
#
# COMPACT_ATOMS: atom_id res chain seq x y z
N MET A 1 -2.67 22.58 -9.13
CA MET A 1 -3.06 23.96 -8.72
C MET A 1 -4.14 24.50 -9.63
N LEU A 2 -5.21 25.11 -9.09
CA LEU A 2 -6.23 25.85 -9.84
C LEU A 2 -5.77 27.31 -9.99
N ALA A 3 -5.45 27.72 -11.21
CA ALA A 3 -5.10 29.11 -11.51
C ALA A 3 -6.17 29.72 -12.43
N VAL A 4 -6.68 30.90 -12.05
CA VAL A 4 -7.59 31.71 -12.87
C VAL A 4 -6.79 32.93 -13.33
N ALA A 5 -6.50 33.00 -14.62
CA ALA A 5 -5.86 34.17 -15.22
C ALA A 5 -6.93 35.16 -15.67
N PRO A 6 -6.77 36.49 -15.41
CA PRO A 6 -7.69 37.49 -15.92
C PRO A 6 -7.54 37.62 -17.44
N GLY A 7 -8.58 37.25 -18.18
CA GLY A 7 -8.71 37.52 -19.61
C GLY A 7 -9.06 38.99 -19.90
N PRO A 8 -8.83 39.47 -21.14
CA PRO A 8 -9.24 40.81 -21.54
C PRO A 8 -10.75 41.01 -21.41
N ALA A 9 -11.16 42.24 -21.13
CA ALA A 9 -12.55 42.62 -20.88
C ALA A 9 -13.49 42.07 -21.97
N GLY A 10 -14.35 41.11 -21.59
CA GLY A 10 -15.31 40.44 -22.48
C GLY A 10 -15.08 38.95 -22.70
N ALA A 11 -13.95 38.37 -22.26
CA ALA A 11 -13.70 36.93 -22.33
C ALA A 11 -14.12 36.22 -21.03
N THR A 12 -14.75 35.04 -21.16
CA THR A 12 -15.00 34.11 -20.06
C THR A 12 -13.67 33.64 -19.46
N PRO A 13 -13.51 33.63 -18.12
CA PRO A 13 -12.26 33.17 -17.50
C PRO A 13 -12.02 31.69 -17.79
N ALA A 14 -10.83 31.36 -18.29
CA ALA A 14 -10.38 29.99 -18.49
C ALA A 14 -9.89 29.38 -17.17
N ILE A 15 -10.30 28.15 -16.89
CA ILE A 15 -9.89 27.38 -15.71
C ILE A 15 -8.76 26.45 -16.13
N TYR A 16 -7.56 26.64 -15.57
CA TYR A 16 -6.42 25.79 -15.83
C TYR A 16 -6.28 24.72 -14.73
N ILE A 17 -6.19 23.45 -15.14
CA ILE A 17 -5.82 22.33 -14.27
C ILE A 17 -4.34 22.05 -14.52
N SER A 18 -3.48 22.40 -13.56
CA SER A 18 -2.07 22.07 -13.60
C SER A 18 -1.85 20.68 -12.97
N SER A 19 -1.50 19.70 -13.82
CA SER A 19 -0.66 18.56 -13.45
C SER A 19 0.78 18.89 -13.87
N GLY A 20 1.78 18.36 -13.16
CA GLY A 20 3.17 18.79 -13.26
C GLY A 20 3.85 18.72 -14.64
N HIS A 21 3.19 18.22 -15.69
CA HIS A 21 3.72 18.10 -17.05
C HIS A 21 2.70 18.58 -18.10
N GLY A 22 2.75 19.87 -18.46
CA GLY A 22 2.04 20.46 -19.61
C GLY A 22 0.55 20.73 -19.38
N ALA A 23 0.13 22.00 -19.48
CA ALA A 23 -1.28 22.37 -19.42
C ALA A 23 -1.94 22.24 -20.80
N THR A 24 -3.05 21.50 -20.88
CA THR A 24 -3.97 21.48 -22.03
C THR A 24 -5.27 22.18 -21.66
N GLU A 25 -5.77 23.05 -22.55
CA GLU A 25 -7.05 23.74 -22.36
C GLU A 25 -8.23 22.77 -22.58
N VAL A 26 -9.12 22.67 -21.60
CA VAL A 26 -10.36 21.89 -21.71
C VAL A 26 -11.48 22.81 -22.21
N PRO A 27 -12.22 22.46 -23.28
CA PRO A 27 -13.32 23.29 -23.77
C PRO A 27 -14.41 23.50 -22.70
N ALA A 28 -14.84 24.76 -22.51
CA ALA A 28 -15.82 25.14 -21.48
C ALA A 28 -17.16 24.36 -21.59
N ALA A 29 -17.59 24.02 -22.80
CA ALA A 29 -18.81 23.23 -23.04
C ALA A 29 -18.71 21.80 -22.46
N VAL A 30 -17.52 21.20 -22.44
CA VAL A 30 -17.30 19.87 -21.86
C VAL A 30 -17.42 19.95 -20.34
N LEU A 31 -16.80 20.97 -19.72
CA LEU A 31 -16.91 21.22 -18.27
C LEU A 31 -18.35 21.52 -17.85
N GLU A 32 -19.09 22.30 -18.64
CA GLU A 32 -20.50 22.61 -18.35
C GLU A 32 -21.39 21.36 -18.42
N ASN A 33 -21.20 20.51 -19.42
CA ASN A 33 -21.95 19.25 -19.55
C ASN A 33 -21.62 18.26 -18.42
N LEU A 34 -20.36 18.19 -18.00
CA LEU A 34 -19.93 17.41 -16.83
C LEU A 34 -20.53 17.94 -15.54
N ALA A 35 -20.51 19.26 -15.32
CA ALA A 35 -21.13 19.88 -14.15
C ALA A 35 -22.65 19.61 -14.10
N LYS A 36 -23.35 19.72 -15.24
CA LYS A 36 -24.78 19.38 -15.34
C LYS A 36 -25.06 17.90 -15.04
N ALA A 37 -24.19 17.01 -15.50
CA ALA A 37 -24.29 15.57 -15.22
C ALA A 37 -24.06 15.26 -13.73
N MET A 38 -23.03 15.85 -13.11
CA MET A 38 -22.72 15.69 -11.69
C MET A 38 -23.83 16.24 -10.79
N LEU A 39 -24.49 17.31 -11.20
CA LEU A 39 -25.59 17.94 -10.45
C LEU A 39 -26.96 17.31 -10.71
N GLY A 40 -27.04 16.27 -11.57
CA GLY A 40 -28.31 15.61 -11.89
C GLY A 40 -29.35 16.52 -12.56
N LEU A 41 -28.94 17.66 -13.12
CA LEU A 41 -29.84 18.66 -13.69
C LEU A 41 -30.23 18.28 -15.12
N LYS A 42 -31.22 17.39 -15.25
CA LYS A 42 -32.11 17.38 -16.42
C LYS A 42 -33.39 18.14 -16.07
N GLY A 43 -33.78 19.04 -16.96
CA GLY A 43 -34.86 20.01 -16.77
C GLY A 43 -36.11 19.44 -16.13
N LEU A 44 -36.37 19.87 -14.90
CA LEU A 44 -37.67 19.81 -14.24
C LEU A 44 -38.48 21.03 -14.70
N SER A 45 -39.08 20.92 -15.87
CA SER A 45 -40.26 21.71 -16.22
C SER A 45 -41.27 20.74 -16.79
N GLU A 46 -42.44 20.67 -16.14
CA GLU A 46 -43.60 19.81 -16.45
C GLU A 46 -43.68 18.49 -15.69
N LEU A 47 -44.08 18.57 -14.42
CA LEU A 47 -44.97 17.58 -13.80
C LEU A 47 -45.91 18.33 -12.87
N LYS A 48 -47.20 18.31 -13.23
CA LYS A 48 -48.31 18.84 -12.43
C LYS A 48 -48.54 17.92 -11.24
N ASP A 49 -48.76 18.52 -10.08
CA ASP A 49 -49.25 17.86 -8.87
C ASP A 49 -50.56 17.11 -9.12
N PRO A 50 -50.76 15.97 -8.44
CA PRO A 50 -52.08 15.63 -7.94
C PRO A 50 -52.08 15.58 -6.40
N GLU A 51 -52.87 16.50 -5.88
CA GLU A 51 -53.72 16.46 -4.69
C GLU A 51 -53.49 15.37 -3.62
N SER A 52 -53.31 15.91 -2.42
CA SER A 52 -53.57 15.35 -1.10
C SER A 52 -54.68 14.30 -1.04
N ASN A 53 -54.41 13.18 -0.36
CA ASN A 53 -55.45 12.55 0.44
C ASN A 53 -54.94 11.97 1.76
N THR A 54 -55.79 12.17 2.76
CA THR A 54 -55.62 12.09 4.20
C THR A 54 -55.55 10.67 4.78
N ASN A 55 -54.84 10.55 5.90
CA ASN A 55 -55.06 9.70 7.08
C ASN A 55 -55.68 8.30 6.89
N GLN A 56 -54.91 7.28 7.28
CA GLN A 56 -55.43 6.23 8.16
C GLN A 56 -54.31 5.59 8.99
N SER A 57 -54.34 5.88 10.29
CA SER A 57 -53.63 5.17 11.34
C SER A 57 -54.23 3.77 11.52
N ARG A 58 -53.43 2.72 11.35
CA ARG A 58 -53.72 1.39 11.89
C ARG A 58 -52.47 0.83 12.56
N SER A 59 -52.62 0.61 13.85
CA SER A 59 -51.77 -0.24 14.68
C SER A 59 -51.99 -1.70 14.29
N SER A 60 -50.92 -2.43 13.97
CA SER A 60 -50.89 -3.89 14.11
C SER A 60 -49.45 -4.32 14.39
N THR A 61 -49.28 -4.84 15.61
CA THR A 61 -48.23 -5.77 15.97
C THR A 61 -48.39 -7.03 15.10
N ASP A 62 -47.47 -7.28 14.18
CA ASP A 62 -47.32 -8.59 13.53
C ASP A 62 -45.85 -8.78 13.10
N ASP A 63 -45.26 -9.84 13.64
CA ASP A 63 -44.14 -10.65 13.18
C ASP A 63 -43.10 -10.02 12.24
N ALA A 64 -41.87 -9.95 12.76
CA ALA A 64 -40.65 -9.87 11.97
C ALA A 64 -40.55 -11.10 11.05
N LYS A 65 -41.17 -11.03 9.88
CA LYS A 65 -40.89 -11.93 8.76
C LYS A 65 -39.50 -11.55 8.23
N ASP A 66 -38.61 -12.53 8.22
CA ASP A 66 -37.31 -12.49 7.54
C ASP A 66 -37.48 -11.91 6.13
N HIS A 67 -37.08 -10.65 5.95
CA HIS A 67 -37.20 -9.88 4.71
C HIS A 67 -36.08 -10.20 3.70
N ASP A 68 -35.52 -11.42 3.74
CA ASP A 68 -34.43 -11.86 2.87
C ASP A 68 -34.86 -12.23 1.44
N ASP A 69 -36.17 -12.25 1.16
CA ASP A 69 -36.70 -12.28 -0.20
C ASP A 69 -36.77 -10.86 -0.78
N LEU A 70 -35.61 -10.24 -1.01
CA LEU A 70 -35.51 -9.11 -1.94
C LEU A 70 -35.96 -9.60 -3.32
N ASP A 71 -37.13 -9.13 -3.75
CA ASP A 71 -37.67 -9.39 -5.09
C ASP A 71 -36.68 -8.91 -6.17
N TYR A 72 -36.45 -9.75 -7.17
CA TYR A 72 -35.37 -9.62 -8.13
C TYR A 72 -35.60 -8.52 -9.19
N THR A 73 -36.80 -7.92 -9.21
CA THR A 73 -37.22 -6.95 -10.22
C THR A 73 -37.17 -5.49 -9.77
N ASP A 74 -37.03 -5.20 -8.47
CA ASP A 74 -37.16 -3.85 -7.92
C ASP A 74 -35.84 -3.16 -7.60
N LEU A 75 -34.88 -3.20 -8.52
CA LEU A 75 -33.72 -2.29 -8.50
C LEU A 75 -34.08 -0.97 -9.19
N ASN A 76 -35.10 -0.27 -8.67
CA ASN A 76 -35.29 1.13 -9.00
C ASN A 76 -34.24 1.95 -8.23
N TRP A 77 -33.22 2.40 -8.96
CA TRP A 77 -32.19 3.31 -8.50
C TRP A 77 -32.85 4.66 -8.16
N THR A 78 -33.34 4.78 -6.92
CA THR A 78 -33.82 6.06 -6.38
C THR A 78 -32.62 6.78 -5.80
N GLY A 79 -32.22 7.87 -6.45
CA GLY A 79 -31.00 8.62 -6.15
C GLY A 79 -30.98 9.22 -4.75
N GLY A 80 -30.45 8.50 -3.77
CA GLY A 80 -30.21 9.03 -2.44
C GLY A 80 -29.69 7.99 -1.46
N ARG A 81 -28.35 7.98 -1.25
CA ARG A 81 -27.55 7.12 -0.35
C ARG A 81 -27.13 5.78 -0.95
N TYR A 82 -25.82 5.65 -1.18
CA TYR A 82 -25.14 4.40 -1.52
C TYR A 82 -25.01 3.54 -0.25
N ASP A 83 -25.70 2.42 -0.23
CA ASP A 83 -25.57 1.41 0.81
C ASP A 83 -24.48 0.39 0.44
N TYR A 84 -23.49 0.19 1.31
CA TYR A 84 -22.44 -0.82 1.16
C TYR A 84 -23.02 -2.22 0.98
N GLN A 85 -24.11 -2.51 1.69
CA GLN A 85 -24.80 -3.78 1.58
C GLN A 85 -25.37 -3.92 0.17
N ALA A 86 -25.97 -2.86 -0.39
CA ALA A 86 -26.49 -2.86 -1.76
C ALA A 86 -25.39 -3.07 -2.82
N GLN A 87 -24.20 -2.50 -2.65
CA GLN A 87 -23.09 -2.71 -3.58
C GLN A 87 -22.51 -4.14 -3.47
N LYS A 88 -22.32 -4.64 -2.25
CA LYS A 88 -21.94 -6.04 -2.01
C LYS A 88 -22.96 -6.99 -2.63
N ASP A 89 -24.24 -6.72 -2.43
CA ASP A 89 -25.34 -7.52 -2.97
C ASP A 89 -25.38 -7.42 -4.48
N PHE A 90 -25.08 -6.26 -5.07
CA PHE A 90 -24.91 -6.09 -6.52
C PHE A 90 -23.76 -6.95 -7.04
N ILE A 91 -22.57 -6.88 -6.43
CA ILE A 91 -21.41 -7.71 -6.83
C ILE A 91 -21.77 -9.19 -6.70
N LYS A 92 -22.35 -9.62 -5.58
CA LYS A 92 -22.82 -11.00 -5.37
C LYS A 92 -23.81 -11.41 -6.46
N LYS A 93 -24.78 -10.54 -6.82
CA LYS A 93 -25.74 -10.78 -7.91
C LYS A 93 -25.02 -10.93 -9.26
N MET A 94 -24.04 -10.08 -9.56
CA MET A 94 -23.25 -10.18 -10.79
C MET A 94 -22.43 -11.47 -10.84
N VAL A 95 -21.77 -11.83 -9.74
CA VAL A 95 -21.00 -13.08 -9.63
C VAL A 95 -21.90 -14.30 -9.85
N LEU A 96 -23.06 -14.34 -9.19
CA LEU A 96 -24.06 -15.40 -9.40
C LEU A 96 -24.57 -15.45 -10.85
N HIS A 97 -24.86 -14.30 -11.44
CA HIS A 97 -25.28 -14.22 -12.84
C HIS A 97 -24.23 -14.86 -13.78
N PHE A 98 -22.96 -14.51 -13.57
CA PHE A 98 -21.86 -15.01 -14.41
C PHE A 98 -21.41 -16.44 -14.09
N SER A 99 -21.73 -16.97 -12.92
CA SER A 99 -21.54 -18.40 -12.62
C SER A 99 -22.58 -19.28 -13.32
N GLY A 100 -23.54 -18.68 -14.05
CA GLY A 100 -24.65 -19.40 -14.67
C GLY A 100 -25.72 -19.83 -13.67
N TYR A 101 -25.75 -19.24 -12.47
CA TYR A 101 -26.81 -19.53 -11.49
C TYR A 101 -28.17 -19.17 -12.09
N LYS A 102 -29.05 -20.17 -12.18
CA LYS A 102 -30.45 -19.99 -12.56
C LYS A 102 -31.30 -20.08 -11.31
N HIS A 103 -32.15 -19.07 -11.11
CA HIS A 103 -33.15 -19.10 -10.06
C HIS A 103 -34.09 -20.28 -10.29
N ASP A 104 -34.19 -21.19 -9.33
CA ASP A 104 -35.18 -22.25 -9.31
C ASP A 104 -36.32 -21.85 -8.37
N PRO A 105 -37.49 -21.44 -8.90
CA PRO A 105 -38.60 -20.97 -8.08
C PRO A 105 -39.21 -22.09 -7.22
N LYS A 106 -38.85 -23.36 -7.44
CA LYS A 106 -39.35 -24.49 -6.65
C LYS A 106 -38.59 -24.68 -5.33
N LYS A 107 -37.40 -24.09 -5.19
CA LYS A 107 -36.58 -24.20 -3.96
C LYS A 107 -37.06 -23.19 -2.91
N SER A 108 -37.10 -23.61 -1.66
CA SER A 108 -37.39 -22.72 -0.53
C SER A 108 -36.37 -21.58 -0.42
N SER A 109 -36.72 -20.48 0.23
CA SER A 109 -35.80 -19.33 0.42
C SER A 109 -34.51 -19.74 1.12
N LYS A 110 -34.60 -20.66 2.10
CA LYS A 110 -33.43 -21.25 2.77
C LYS A 110 -32.54 -22.06 1.83
N GLU A 111 -33.11 -22.93 1.00
CA GLU A 111 -32.34 -23.70 0.01
C GLU A 111 -31.69 -22.81 -1.05
N ARG A 112 -32.40 -21.75 -1.49
CA ARG A 112 -31.85 -20.75 -2.40
C ARG A 112 -30.68 -20.00 -1.77
N TYR A 113 -30.80 -19.60 -0.51
CA TYR A 113 -29.70 -18.97 0.24
C TYR A 113 -28.48 -19.88 0.35
N GLU A 114 -28.67 -21.14 0.78
CA GLU A 114 -27.57 -22.10 0.90
C GLU A 114 -26.93 -22.43 -0.46
N GLU A 115 -27.71 -22.48 -1.55
CA GLU A 115 -27.17 -22.67 -2.89
C GLU A 115 -26.37 -21.45 -3.38
N ARG A 116 -26.85 -20.22 -3.17
CA ARG A 116 -26.09 -19.01 -3.48
C ARG A 116 -24.79 -18.96 -2.70
N LYS A 117 -24.86 -19.27 -1.40
CA LYS A 117 -23.70 -19.36 -0.51
C LYS A 117 -22.71 -20.40 -1.02
N ARG A 118 -23.19 -21.60 -1.39
CA ARG A 118 -22.36 -22.66 -2.00
C ARG A 118 -21.67 -22.19 -3.28
N ILE A 119 -22.36 -21.45 -4.14
CA ILE A 119 -21.77 -20.93 -5.40
C ILE A 119 -20.77 -19.81 -5.10
N LEU A 120 -21.12 -18.84 -4.26
CA LEU A 120 -20.21 -17.76 -3.87
C LEU A 120 -18.98 -18.26 -3.10
N GLN A 121 -19.07 -19.39 -2.42
CA GLN A 121 -17.93 -20.02 -1.74
C GLN A 121 -17.20 -21.04 -2.61
N HIS A 122 -17.69 -21.31 -3.82
CA HIS A 122 -17.06 -22.30 -4.69
C HIS A 122 -15.70 -21.78 -5.15
N ARG A 123 -14.65 -22.61 -5.07
CA ARG A 123 -13.26 -22.20 -5.40
C ARG A 123 -13.10 -21.66 -6.81
N ASN A 124 -13.88 -22.16 -7.77
CA ASN A 124 -13.84 -21.69 -9.16
C ASN A 124 -14.66 -20.41 -9.41
N THR A 125 -15.31 -19.85 -8.39
CA THR A 125 -16.08 -18.62 -8.52
C THR A 125 -15.14 -17.42 -8.64
N GLN A 126 -15.39 -16.61 -9.66
CA GLN A 126 -14.62 -15.41 -9.94
C GLN A 126 -15.31 -14.23 -9.26
N HIS A 127 -14.68 -13.65 -8.24
CA HIS A 127 -15.25 -12.51 -7.52
C HIS A 127 -14.79 -11.18 -8.11
N ARG A 128 -13.57 -11.16 -8.66
CA ARG A 128 -13.04 -10.03 -9.41
C ARG A 128 -13.31 -10.23 -10.89
N ARG A 129 -14.38 -9.63 -11.42
CA ARG A 129 -14.64 -9.59 -12.86
C ARG A 129 -15.06 -8.18 -13.28
N VAL A 130 -14.50 -7.70 -14.38
CA VAL A 130 -14.86 -6.38 -14.92
C VAL A 130 -16.25 -6.47 -15.54
N PHE A 131 -17.22 -5.79 -14.94
CA PHE A 131 -18.62 -5.79 -15.38
C PHE A 131 -18.99 -4.50 -16.13
N SER A 132 -18.30 -3.41 -15.84
CA SER A 132 -18.58 -2.10 -16.44
C SER A 132 -18.25 -2.10 -17.92
N LEU A 133 -19.07 -1.39 -18.71
CA LEU A 133 -18.80 -1.09 -20.11
C LEU A 133 -18.57 0.41 -20.22
N TRP A 134 -17.50 0.82 -20.90
CA TRP A 134 -17.32 2.21 -21.30
C TRP A 134 -18.12 2.44 -22.59
N PRO A 135 -19.14 3.32 -22.60
CA PRO A 135 -19.92 3.59 -23.80
C PRO A 135 -19.02 4.19 -24.90
N ALA A 136 -18.93 3.52 -26.05
CA ALA A 136 -18.18 4.02 -27.19
C ALA A 136 -19.04 5.02 -27.98
N SER A 137 -18.50 6.21 -28.25
CA SER A 137 -19.10 7.15 -29.19
C SER A 137 -18.75 6.75 -30.62
N LYS A 138 -19.50 7.25 -31.62
CA LYS A 138 -19.10 7.09 -33.03
C LYS A 138 -17.71 7.64 -33.32
N LYS A 139 -17.31 8.69 -32.60
CA LYS A 139 -15.96 9.25 -32.72
C LYS A 139 -14.94 8.24 -32.22
N MET A 140 -15.17 7.66 -31.05
CA MET A 140 -14.30 6.62 -30.49
C MET A 140 -14.21 5.38 -31.38
N GLU A 141 -15.33 4.91 -31.94
CA GLU A 141 -15.33 3.78 -32.88
C GLU A 141 -14.46 4.03 -34.12
N ASN A 142 -14.38 5.28 -34.59
CA ASN A 142 -13.61 5.65 -35.77
C ASN A 142 -12.15 5.99 -35.45
N ASP A 143 -11.91 6.67 -34.33
CA ASP A 143 -10.64 7.34 -34.05
C ASP A 143 -9.80 6.63 -32.98
N PHE A 144 -10.44 5.91 -32.05
CA PHE A 144 -9.74 5.24 -30.95
C PHE A 144 -9.23 3.88 -31.38
N ASN A 145 -7.91 3.72 -31.35
CA ASN A 145 -7.27 2.43 -31.52
C ASN A 145 -6.64 1.99 -30.19
N PRO A 146 -7.21 1.00 -29.47
CA PRO A 146 -6.69 0.56 -28.17
C PRO A 146 -5.25 0.01 -28.22
N LEU A 147 -4.75 -0.34 -29.40
CA LEU A 147 -3.36 -0.79 -29.59
C LEU A 147 -2.38 0.36 -29.80
N ARG A 148 -2.86 1.52 -30.23
CA ARG A 148 -2.04 2.72 -30.52
C ARG A 148 -2.23 3.79 -29.45
N ASP A 149 -3.46 4.02 -29.07
CA ASP A 149 -3.90 5.08 -28.17
C ASP A 149 -3.95 4.51 -26.76
N ASN A 150 -2.82 4.58 -26.05
CA ASN A 150 -2.70 4.18 -24.64
C ASN A 150 -2.47 5.44 -23.79
N PRO A 151 -3.50 6.26 -23.54
CA PRO A 151 -3.37 7.43 -22.69
C PRO A 151 -2.83 7.01 -21.32
N LYS A 152 -1.90 7.79 -20.77
CA LYS A 152 -1.43 7.57 -19.39
C LYS A 152 -2.57 7.88 -18.42
N GLY A 153 -3.14 6.84 -17.80
CA GLY A 153 -4.09 6.98 -16.71
C GLY A 153 -3.39 7.16 -15.36
N LEU A 154 -4.16 7.06 -14.28
CA LEU A 154 -3.59 7.01 -12.94
C LEU A 154 -2.75 5.73 -12.78
N ALA A 155 -1.60 5.85 -12.12
CA ALA A 155 -0.69 4.74 -11.87
C ALA A 155 0.24 5.08 -10.69
N PRO A 156 0.66 4.08 -9.89
CA PRO A 156 1.66 4.28 -8.85
C PRO A 156 2.89 5.04 -9.35
N PRO A 157 3.34 6.09 -8.65
CA PRO A 157 4.59 6.76 -8.98
C PRO A 157 5.75 5.76 -8.97
N ASN A 158 6.70 5.94 -9.89
CA ASN A 158 7.92 5.12 -10.02
C ASN A 158 7.74 3.66 -10.49
N ALA A 159 6.58 3.29 -11.06
CA ALA A 159 6.42 1.99 -11.72
C ALA A 159 6.25 2.09 -13.26
N PRO A 160 7.07 2.90 -13.97
CA PRO A 160 6.87 3.21 -15.39
C PRO A 160 6.88 1.95 -16.27
N ALA A 161 7.76 0.98 -16.05
CA ALA A 161 7.83 -0.20 -16.92
C ALA A 161 6.59 -1.12 -16.82
N MET A 162 5.96 -1.21 -15.64
CA MET A 162 4.77 -2.03 -15.44
C MET A 162 3.49 -1.35 -15.95
N TRP A 163 3.45 -0.01 -15.93
CA TRP A 163 2.24 0.78 -16.14
C TRP A 163 2.24 1.70 -17.36
N ASP A 164 3.41 2.14 -17.84
CA ASP A 164 3.55 2.79 -19.16
C ASP A 164 3.36 1.77 -20.29
N GLY A 165 3.37 0.47 -19.98
CA GLY A 165 2.90 -0.61 -20.85
C GLY A 165 1.38 -0.79 -20.85
N PRO A 166 0.85 -1.99 -21.14
CA PRO A 166 -0.58 -2.27 -21.17
C PRO A 166 -1.22 -2.48 -19.78
N GLY A 167 -0.48 -2.22 -18.70
CA GLY A 167 -1.02 -2.27 -17.34
C GLY A 167 -2.11 -1.22 -17.14
N ILE A 168 -3.17 -1.58 -16.42
CA ILE A 168 -4.27 -0.68 -16.08
C ILE A 168 -4.44 -0.74 -14.57
N TRP A 169 -4.40 0.42 -13.93
CA TRP A 169 -4.72 0.57 -12.52
C TRP A 169 -6.13 1.13 -12.38
N GLY A 170 -6.83 0.71 -11.33
CA GLY A 170 -8.01 1.41 -10.87
C GLY A 170 -8.26 1.22 -9.38
N ALA A 171 -8.79 2.25 -8.73
CA ALA A 171 -9.01 2.24 -7.27
C ALA A 171 -9.90 1.07 -6.80
N THR A 172 -10.87 0.70 -7.62
CA THR A 172 -11.82 -0.39 -7.38
C THR A 172 -12.08 -1.19 -8.66
N LEU A 173 -12.88 -2.25 -8.55
CA LEU A 173 -13.33 -3.03 -9.71
C LEU A 173 -14.24 -2.22 -10.65
N PHE A 174 -14.89 -1.15 -10.16
CA PHE A 174 -15.80 -0.30 -10.94
C PHE A 174 -15.06 0.69 -11.83
N ASP A 175 -13.81 0.99 -11.49
CA ASP A 175 -12.93 1.86 -12.27
C ASP A 175 -12.31 1.12 -13.46
N HIS A 176 -12.54 -0.19 -13.57
CA HIS A 176 -12.18 -0.98 -14.72
C HIS A 176 -13.38 -1.09 -15.66
N TYR A 177 -13.13 -0.91 -16.96
CA TYR A 177 -14.15 -0.97 -17.98
C TYR A 177 -13.76 -1.92 -19.09
N ASN A 178 -14.75 -2.63 -19.61
CA ASN A 178 -14.67 -3.24 -20.92
C ASN A 178 -14.99 -2.18 -21.98
N LEU A 179 -14.33 -2.27 -23.14
CA LEU A 179 -14.48 -1.36 -24.25
C LEU A 179 -14.66 -2.18 -25.54
N ALA A 180 -15.77 -1.92 -26.22
CA ALA A 180 -16.18 -2.64 -27.43
C ALA A 180 -16.15 -1.70 -28.66
N VAL A 181 -14.96 -1.16 -28.97
CA VAL A 181 -14.77 -0.24 -30.11
C VAL A 181 -14.61 -0.97 -31.44
N ILE A 182 -14.15 -2.23 -31.41
CA ILE A 182 -13.99 -3.06 -32.60
C ILE A 182 -15.03 -4.19 -32.53
N PRO A 183 -15.86 -4.38 -33.57
CA PRO A 183 -16.85 -5.45 -33.59
C PRO A 183 -16.24 -6.82 -33.29
N GLY A 184 -16.73 -7.49 -32.24
CA GLY A 184 -16.27 -8.81 -31.82
C GLY A 184 -15.02 -8.83 -30.93
N ALA A 185 -14.42 -7.67 -30.61
CA ALA A 185 -13.29 -7.58 -29.69
C ALA A 185 -13.65 -6.76 -28.44
N LEU A 186 -13.25 -7.27 -27.28
CA LEU A 186 -13.42 -6.60 -26.00
C LEU A 186 -12.05 -6.26 -25.43
N PHE A 187 -11.80 -4.96 -25.24
CA PHE A 187 -10.59 -4.46 -24.59
C PHE A 187 -10.92 -4.10 -23.15
N GLN A 188 -9.95 -4.17 -22.26
CA GLN A 188 -10.10 -3.64 -20.90
C GLN A 188 -9.30 -2.36 -20.77
N THR A 189 -9.80 -1.40 -20.00
CA THR A 189 -9.22 -0.08 -19.75
C THR A 189 -9.63 0.41 -18.36
N SER A 190 -9.08 1.52 -17.89
CA SER A 190 -9.54 2.19 -16.66
C SER A 190 -10.33 3.45 -16.97
N GLY A 191 -11.13 3.87 -15.99
CA GLY A 191 -11.86 5.13 -16.01
C GLY A 191 -10.92 6.30 -16.24
N SER A 192 -9.84 6.42 -15.45
CA SER A 192 -8.83 7.46 -15.62
C SER A 192 -8.18 7.51 -17.02
N LYS A 193 -7.84 6.36 -17.62
CA LYS A 193 -7.33 6.29 -19.00
C LYS A 193 -8.34 6.85 -20.00
N MET A 194 -9.58 6.38 -19.91
CA MET A 194 -10.63 6.80 -20.83
C MET A 194 -11.06 8.25 -20.64
N LEU A 195 -11.10 8.72 -19.40
CA LEU A 195 -11.36 10.12 -19.08
C LEU A 195 -10.36 11.03 -19.77
N LYS A 196 -9.05 10.73 -19.64
CA LYS A 196 -8.00 11.50 -20.28
C LYS A 196 -8.18 11.56 -21.81
N TRP A 197 -8.41 10.41 -22.44
CA TRP A 197 -8.64 10.36 -23.88
C TRP A 197 -9.89 11.17 -24.28
N CYS A 198 -11.01 10.99 -23.58
CA CYS A 198 -12.24 11.72 -23.86
C CYS A 198 -12.05 13.24 -23.74
N LEU A 199 -11.33 13.71 -22.72
CA LEU A 199 -11.00 15.13 -22.56
C LEU A 199 -10.12 15.65 -23.71
N GLU A 200 -9.07 14.93 -24.08
CA GLU A 200 -8.17 15.27 -25.20
C GLU A 200 -8.92 15.32 -26.54
N GLN A 201 -9.92 14.47 -26.71
CA GLN A 201 -10.74 14.41 -27.92
C GLN A 201 -11.98 15.32 -27.87
N GLY A 202 -12.26 15.98 -26.75
CA GLY A 202 -13.51 16.72 -26.55
C GLY A 202 -14.77 15.84 -26.69
N ASP A 203 -14.66 14.55 -26.36
CA ASP A 203 -15.78 13.60 -26.37
C ASP A 203 -16.43 13.55 -24.99
N SER A 204 -17.72 13.88 -24.92
CA SER A 204 -18.51 13.84 -23.69
C SER A 204 -19.61 12.78 -23.71
N TYR A 205 -19.57 11.82 -24.64
CA TYR A 205 -20.61 10.80 -24.79
C TYR A 205 -20.80 9.95 -23.54
N ALA A 206 -19.69 9.58 -22.87
CA ALA A 206 -19.66 8.80 -21.65
C ALA A 206 -19.68 9.68 -20.38
N ALA A 207 -20.41 10.80 -20.38
CA ALA A 207 -20.39 11.79 -19.29
C ALA A 207 -20.56 11.19 -17.87
N PRO A 208 -21.45 10.20 -17.61
CA PRO A 208 -21.55 9.59 -16.29
C PRO A 208 -20.28 8.84 -15.86
N GLN A 209 -19.67 8.07 -16.77
CA GLN A 209 -18.43 7.34 -16.51
C GLN A 209 -17.23 8.28 -16.39
N MET A 210 -17.21 9.38 -17.14
CA MET A 210 -16.22 10.44 -16.98
C MET A 210 -16.32 11.12 -15.63
N ALA A 211 -17.53 11.46 -15.17
CA ALA A 211 -17.75 12.04 -13.85
C ALA A 211 -17.29 11.08 -12.74
N TRP A 212 -17.54 9.78 -12.90
CA TRP A 212 -17.02 8.76 -12.00
C TRP A 212 -15.49 8.72 -11.97
N ALA A 213 -14.86 8.64 -13.14
CA ALA A 213 -13.41 8.61 -13.28
C ALA A 213 -12.72 9.87 -12.73
N MET A 214 -13.39 11.03 -12.72
CA MET A 214 -12.87 12.25 -12.09
C MET A 214 -12.83 12.17 -10.56
N THR A 215 -13.64 11.29 -9.97
CA THR A 215 -13.66 11.05 -8.51
C THR A 215 -12.78 9.86 -8.10
N GLU A 216 -12.12 9.21 -9.07
CA GLU A 216 -11.19 8.13 -8.80
C GLU A 216 -10.01 8.67 -7.98
N PRO A 217 -9.72 8.11 -6.79
CA PRO A 217 -8.59 8.56 -5.99
C PRO A 217 -7.27 8.23 -6.68
N GLU A 218 -6.22 8.97 -6.35
CA GLU A 218 -4.86 8.65 -6.77
C GLU A 218 -4.39 7.34 -6.11
N PRO A 219 -3.48 6.57 -6.75
CA PRO A 219 -2.85 5.42 -6.13
C PRO A 219 -1.99 5.87 -4.94
N GLU A 220 -2.22 5.24 -3.81
CA GLU A 220 -1.54 5.54 -2.55
C GLU A 220 -0.70 4.35 -2.11
N LEU A 221 0.48 4.63 -1.55
CA LEU A 221 1.31 3.62 -0.92
C LEU A 221 0.65 3.22 0.41
N VAL A 222 0.27 1.95 0.52
CA VAL A 222 -0.34 1.38 1.71
C VAL A 222 0.75 0.75 2.56
N GLU A 223 1.20 1.49 3.56
CA GLU A 223 2.20 0.99 4.49
C GLU A 223 1.66 -0.20 5.31
N PRO A 224 2.51 -1.20 5.64
CA PRO A 224 2.17 -2.22 6.62
C PRO A 224 1.81 -1.61 7.98
N CYS A 225 1.25 -2.43 8.87
CA CYS A 225 0.95 -2.02 10.23
C CYS A 225 2.21 -1.41 10.88
N ASP A 226 2.02 -0.25 11.52
CA ASP A 226 3.10 0.52 12.15
C ASP A 226 3.86 -0.34 13.16
N ILE A 227 5.11 -0.65 12.81
CA ILE A 227 5.96 -1.55 13.61
C ILE A 227 6.31 -0.94 14.97
N GLY A 228 6.42 0.40 15.07
CA GLY A 228 6.65 1.08 16.34
C GLY A 228 5.48 0.88 17.30
N LYS A 229 4.24 1.07 16.81
CA LYS A 229 3.03 0.82 17.60
C LYS A 229 2.89 -0.66 17.99
N LEU A 230 3.26 -1.59 17.10
CA LEU A 230 3.28 -3.02 17.43
C LEU A 230 4.26 -3.35 18.56
N ILE A 231 5.46 -2.76 18.52
CA ILE A 231 6.46 -2.92 19.58
C ILE A 231 5.91 -2.36 20.91
N GLU A 232 5.34 -1.16 20.91
CA GLU A 232 4.75 -0.55 22.12
C GLU A 232 3.63 -1.41 22.72
N ASP A 233 2.76 -1.98 21.89
CA ASP A 233 1.68 -2.85 22.35
C ASP A 233 2.22 -4.17 22.94
N CYS A 234 3.24 -4.76 22.32
CA CYS A 234 3.89 -5.93 22.87
C CYS A 234 4.56 -5.63 24.22
N GLU A 235 5.30 -4.52 24.33
CA GLU A 235 5.92 -4.09 25.59
C GLU A 235 4.88 -3.83 26.68
N ARG A 236 3.79 -3.14 26.34
CA ARG A 236 2.67 -2.87 27.27
C ARG A 236 2.03 -4.16 27.78
N ARG A 237 1.85 -5.16 26.91
CA ARG A 237 1.32 -6.47 27.31
C ARG A 237 2.27 -7.20 28.24
N VAL A 238 3.59 -7.17 27.97
CA VAL A 238 4.60 -7.76 28.87
C VAL A 238 4.57 -7.08 30.25
N GLN A 239 4.37 -5.76 30.30
CA GLN A 239 4.20 -5.04 31.56
C GLN A 239 2.91 -5.41 32.30
N MET A 240 1.81 -5.63 31.57
CA MET A 240 0.52 -6.04 32.15
C MET A 240 0.53 -7.49 32.67
N PHE A 241 1.31 -8.37 32.04
CA PHE A 241 1.37 -9.80 32.34
C PHE A 241 2.83 -10.26 32.53
N PRO A 242 3.52 -9.77 33.56
CA PRO A 242 4.93 -10.08 33.76
C PRO A 242 5.12 -11.59 34.02
N GLY A 243 6.03 -12.21 33.27
CA GLY A 243 6.39 -13.62 33.43
C GLY A 243 5.58 -14.61 32.59
N ASP A 244 4.59 -14.16 31.82
CA ASP A 244 3.87 -15.03 30.88
C ASP A 244 4.62 -15.11 29.53
N PRO A 245 5.28 -16.23 29.20
CA PRO A 245 6.01 -16.37 27.95
C PRO A 245 5.10 -16.35 26.71
N SER A 246 3.79 -16.61 26.87
CA SER A 246 2.83 -16.54 25.75
C SER A 246 2.52 -15.10 25.33
N VAL A 247 2.86 -14.12 26.18
CA VAL A 247 2.62 -12.70 25.96
C VAL A 247 3.76 -12.04 25.18
N VAL A 248 4.97 -12.62 25.21
CA VAL A 248 6.14 -12.10 24.48
C VAL A 248 6.03 -12.48 23.00
N VAL A 249 5.18 -11.77 22.27
CA VAL A 249 5.08 -11.88 20.81
C VAL A 249 6.01 -10.84 20.20
N VAL A 250 7.13 -11.29 19.63
CA VAL A 250 8.00 -10.40 18.85
C VAL A 250 7.27 -10.07 17.52
N PRO A 251 7.05 -8.80 17.17
CA PRO A 251 6.30 -8.47 15.97
C PRO A 251 7.10 -8.78 14.70
N PRO A 252 6.45 -9.25 13.61
CA PRO A 252 7.14 -9.48 12.34
C PRO A 252 7.49 -8.14 11.68
N LEU A 253 8.72 -8.00 11.18
CA LEU A 253 9.12 -6.83 10.41
C LEU A 253 8.63 -7.00 8.97
N GLN A 254 7.63 -6.19 8.60
CA GLN A 254 7.03 -6.16 7.25
C GLN A 254 7.23 -4.80 6.57
N ALA A 255 7.59 -3.77 7.34
CA ALA A 255 7.85 -2.42 6.84
C ALA A 255 9.17 -2.34 6.08
N TYR A 256 9.20 -1.50 5.05
CA TYR A 256 10.42 -1.20 4.32
C TYR A 256 11.42 -0.44 5.20
N ILE A 257 12.67 -0.91 5.28
CA ILE A 257 13.76 -0.13 5.86
C ILE A 257 14.55 0.52 4.71
N PRO A 258 14.68 1.85 4.67
CA PRO A 258 15.56 2.53 3.72
C PRO A 258 16.96 1.93 3.70
N GLN A 259 17.51 1.68 2.51
CA GLN A 259 18.75 0.91 2.37
C GLN A 259 19.96 1.59 3.03
N HIS A 260 19.91 2.92 3.21
CA HIS A 260 20.96 3.66 3.91
C HIS A 260 20.85 3.59 5.44
N LEU A 261 19.74 3.07 5.96
CA LEU A 261 19.49 2.80 7.38
C LEU A 261 19.67 1.32 7.73
N LEU A 262 19.96 0.43 6.78
CA LEU A 262 20.31 -0.94 7.11
C LEU A 262 21.64 -1.00 7.89
N PRO A 263 21.77 -1.90 8.88
CA PRO A 263 23.00 -2.03 9.66
C PRO A 263 24.22 -2.35 8.79
N GLU A 264 25.33 -1.64 9.02
CA GLU A 264 26.58 -1.94 8.31
C GLU A 264 27.21 -3.26 8.79
N THR A 265 27.05 -3.57 10.09
CA THR A 265 27.55 -4.78 10.72
C THR A 265 26.45 -5.50 11.49
N LEU A 266 26.44 -6.84 11.41
CA LEU A 266 25.63 -7.71 12.27
C LEU A 266 26.52 -8.49 13.23
N VAL A 267 26.13 -8.49 14.52
CA VAL A 267 26.64 -9.42 15.52
C VAL A 267 25.64 -10.56 15.65
N VAL A 268 25.99 -11.73 15.15
CA VAL A 268 25.11 -12.89 15.09
C VAL A 268 25.35 -13.79 16.29
N CYS A 269 24.31 -13.98 17.11
CA CYS A 269 24.29 -14.91 18.23
C CYS A 269 23.73 -16.26 17.77
N ASP A 270 24.58 -17.27 17.63
CA ASP A 270 24.25 -18.60 17.13
C ASP A 270 24.65 -19.69 18.13
N PRO A 271 23.85 -19.92 19.19
CA PRO A 271 24.15 -20.92 20.23
C PRO A 271 24.15 -22.36 19.69
N ASP A 272 23.42 -22.62 18.60
CA ASP A 272 23.29 -23.95 18.00
C ASP A 272 24.34 -24.25 16.93
N LYS A 273 25.13 -23.24 16.54
CA LYS A 273 26.18 -23.31 15.50
C LYS A 273 25.60 -23.69 14.14
N LEU A 274 24.45 -23.10 13.80
CA LEU A 274 23.73 -23.25 12.54
C LEU A 274 24.48 -22.70 11.33
N LEU A 275 25.38 -21.74 11.53
CA LEU A 275 26.16 -21.09 10.47
C LEU A 275 27.28 -21.97 9.91
N TYR A 276 27.66 -23.04 10.62
CA TYR A 276 28.71 -23.97 10.21
C TYR A 276 28.12 -25.20 9.51
N THR A 277 28.60 -25.51 8.31
CA THR A 277 28.15 -26.68 7.53
C THR A 277 28.91 -27.97 7.90
N SER A 278 30.15 -27.84 8.37
CA SER A 278 31.02 -28.96 8.72
C SER A 278 31.23 -29.05 10.24
N GLY A 279 31.25 -30.27 10.78
CA GLY A 279 31.22 -30.57 12.24
C GLY A 279 32.38 -30.02 13.09
N ASN A 280 33.24 -29.17 12.53
CA ASN A 280 34.30 -28.48 13.25
C ASN A 280 33.73 -27.24 13.96
N LYS A 281 33.03 -27.50 15.06
CA LYS A 281 32.33 -26.48 15.85
C LYS A 281 33.33 -25.59 16.59
N GLY A 282 33.61 -24.39 16.05
CA GLY A 282 34.36 -23.35 16.76
C GLY A 282 33.77 -23.06 18.16
N SER A 283 34.58 -22.54 19.09
CA SER A 283 34.14 -22.25 20.47
C SER A 283 33.33 -20.97 20.60
N GLU A 284 33.31 -20.12 19.58
CA GLU A 284 32.72 -18.80 19.63
C GLU A 284 31.22 -18.83 19.30
N VAL A 285 30.41 -18.20 20.15
CA VAL A 285 28.95 -18.14 20.03
C VAL A 285 28.49 -16.91 19.23
N GLN A 286 29.37 -15.91 19.08
CA GLN A 286 29.09 -14.67 18.38
C GLN A 286 29.98 -14.54 17.15
N GLN A 287 29.39 -14.19 16.02
CA GLN A 287 30.11 -13.98 14.76
C GLN A 287 29.78 -12.60 14.21
N ARG A 288 30.76 -11.91 13.63
CA ARG A 288 30.57 -10.58 13.03
C ARG A 288 30.44 -10.71 11.52
N TYR A 289 29.45 -10.02 10.96
CA TYR A 289 29.17 -10.02 9.54
C TYR A 289 29.05 -8.59 9.02
N LYS A 290 29.52 -8.36 7.79
CA LYS A 290 29.41 -7.07 7.09
C LYS A 290 28.36 -7.12 6.00
N LEU A 291 27.60 -6.04 5.88
CA LEU A 291 26.66 -5.85 4.78
C LEU A 291 27.42 -5.77 3.46
N LYS A 292 27.05 -6.62 2.49
CA LYS A 292 27.67 -6.65 1.16
C LYS A 292 26.84 -5.86 0.15
N PHE A 293 27.48 -4.89 -0.48
CA PHE A 293 26.87 -3.99 -1.46
C PHE A 293 27.14 -4.47 -2.89
N SER A 294 26.13 -4.41 -3.76
CA SER A 294 26.33 -4.34 -5.22
C SER A 294 26.34 -2.88 -5.68
N VAL A 295 26.75 -2.64 -6.93
CA VAL A 295 26.70 -1.30 -7.54
C VAL A 295 25.26 -0.77 -7.57
N GLU A 296 24.29 -1.63 -7.88
CA GLU A 296 22.87 -1.26 -7.93
C GLU A 296 22.31 -0.97 -6.53
N TYR A 297 22.81 -1.65 -5.50
CA TYR A 297 22.47 -1.35 -4.11
C TYR A 297 22.90 0.08 -3.75
N ASP A 298 24.12 0.49 -4.12
CA ASP A 298 24.61 1.84 -3.81
C ASP A 298 23.76 2.93 -4.45
N GLU A 299 23.27 2.72 -5.67
CA GLU A 299 22.34 3.65 -6.31
C GLU A 299 21.01 3.74 -5.57
N ARG A 300 20.43 2.61 -5.14
CA ARG A 300 19.20 2.64 -4.31
C ARG A 300 19.44 3.31 -2.97
N ARG A 301 20.58 3.05 -2.32
CA ARG A 301 20.98 3.69 -1.06
C ARG A 301 21.05 5.20 -1.21
N LYS A 302 21.64 5.69 -2.31
CA LYS A 302 21.68 7.13 -2.65
C LYS A 302 20.28 7.68 -2.91
N GLN A 303 19.44 6.97 -3.65
CA GLN A 303 18.05 7.38 -3.92
C GLN A 303 17.22 7.49 -2.64
N ASP A 304 17.27 6.50 -1.76
CA ASP A 304 16.58 6.52 -0.48
C ASP A 304 17.04 7.71 0.39
N LYS A 305 18.35 7.92 0.48
CA LYS A 305 18.94 9.03 1.23
C LYS A 305 18.55 10.39 0.63
N ALA A 306 18.58 10.50 -0.70
CA ALA A 306 18.20 11.73 -1.39
C ALA A 306 16.72 12.06 -1.17
N ARG A 307 15.84 11.05 -1.21
CA ARG A 307 14.41 11.22 -0.97
C ARG A 307 14.11 11.66 0.47
N GLU A 308 14.78 11.10 1.47
CA GLU A 308 14.63 11.57 2.85
C GLU A 308 15.18 12.99 3.04
N ALA A 309 16.31 13.31 2.41
CA ALA A 309 16.86 14.66 2.43
C ALA A 309 15.94 15.68 1.73
N GLU A 310 15.32 15.29 0.61
CA GLU A 310 14.35 16.12 -0.12
C GLU A 310 13.09 16.34 0.70
N ALA A 311 12.53 15.30 1.32
CA ALA A 311 11.38 15.43 2.21
C ALA A 311 11.68 16.34 3.42
N ALA A 312 12.86 16.18 4.04
CA ALA A 312 13.30 17.05 5.13
C ALA A 312 13.57 18.49 4.70
N GLU A 313 14.05 18.70 3.47
CA GLU A 313 14.24 20.02 2.87
C GLU A 313 12.89 20.69 2.58
N GLU A 314 11.94 19.94 2.03
CA GLU A 314 10.59 20.42 1.74
C GLU A 314 9.85 20.82 3.01
N ASP A 315 9.85 19.97 4.05
CA ASP A 315 9.34 20.31 5.37
C ASP A 315 9.96 21.62 5.89
N ARG A 316 11.29 21.73 5.81
CA ARG A 316 11.99 22.93 6.24
C ARG A 316 11.58 24.17 5.44
N LYS A 317 11.39 24.05 4.12
CA LYS A 317 10.93 25.15 3.26
C LYS A 317 9.51 25.57 3.59
N ILE A 318 8.58 24.62 3.77
CA ILE A 318 7.19 24.90 4.18
C ILE A 318 7.20 25.65 5.50
N ARG A 319 7.95 25.15 6.49
CA ARG A 319 8.10 25.76 7.80
C ARG A 319 8.69 27.16 7.74
N ASP A 320 9.80 27.35 7.04
CA ASP A 320 10.49 28.63 6.98
C ASP A 320 9.67 29.67 6.18
N ALA A 321 8.99 29.25 5.10
CA ALA A 321 8.06 30.10 4.35
C ALA A 321 6.85 30.53 5.21
N PHE A 322 6.30 29.60 6.00
CA PHE A 322 5.20 29.89 6.92
C PHE A 322 5.63 30.82 8.06
N LEU A 323 6.83 30.65 8.61
CA LEU A 323 7.38 31.55 9.62
C LEU A 323 7.64 32.96 9.08
N ALA A 324 7.99 33.08 7.79
CA ALA A 324 8.21 34.37 7.13
C ALA A 324 6.90 35.12 6.83
N ASP A 325 5.84 34.40 6.45
CA ASP A 325 4.52 34.97 6.17
C ASP A 325 3.37 34.03 6.62
N PRO A 326 2.98 34.08 7.90
CA PRO A 326 1.97 33.19 8.48
C PRO A 326 0.53 33.53 8.09
N HIS A 327 0.32 34.55 7.24
CA HIS A 327 -1.01 35.01 6.82
C HIS A 327 -1.32 34.68 5.36
N THR A 328 -0.35 34.14 4.64
CA THR A 328 -0.57 33.64 3.28
C THR A 328 -1.33 32.33 3.30
N ARG A 329 -1.96 31.99 2.16
CA ARG A 329 -2.54 30.66 1.91
C ARG A 329 -1.47 29.59 1.70
N ASN A 330 -0.33 29.74 2.36
CA ASN A 330 0.75 28.75 2.32
C ASN A 330 0.29 27.48 3.02
N GLU A 331 0.96 26.38 2.68
CA GLU A 331 0.80 25.12 3.37
C GLU A 331 1.23 25.27 4.83
N PHE A 332 0.46 24.68 5.74
CA PHE A 332 0.77 24.73 7.17
C PHE A 332 1.87 23.70 7.47
N PRO A 333 2.95 24.08 8.15
CA PRO A 333 3.90 23.11 8.66
C PRO A 333 3.30 22.34 9.83
N ASP A 334 3.99 21.29 10.24
CA ASP A 334 3.70 20.57 11.47
C ASP A 334 3.67 21.53 12.67
N GLY A 335 2.60 21.43 13.45
CA GLY A 335 2.36 22.32 14.57
C GLY A 335 0.99 22.12 15.17
N GLN A 336 0.61 23.03 16.07
CA GLN A 336 -0.72 23.03 16.67
C GLN A 336 -1.25 24.45 16.89
N LEU A 337 -2.55 24.62 16.65
CA LEU A 337 -3.27 25.83 17.03
C LEU A 337 -3.49 25.82 18.55
N ILE A 338 -3.16 26.92 19.22
CA ILE A 338 -3.32 27.06 20.66
C ILE A 338 -4.52 27.92 20.98
N ASP A 339 -5.41 27.35 21.79
CA ASP A 339 -6.55 28.04 22.35
C ASP A 339 -6.20 28.57 23.74
N LEU A 340 -6.11 29.91 23.85
CA LEU A 340 -5.94 30.58 25.15
C LEU A 340 -7.27 30.78 25.89
N LEU A 341 -8.38 30.25 25.37
CA LEU A 341 -9.67 30.36 26.04
C LEU A 341 -9.66 29.52 27.32
N PRO A 342 -10.28 30.00 28.42
CA PRO A 342 -10.45 29.21 29.63
C PRO A 342 -11.12 27.88 29.32
N SER A 343 -10.63 26.80 29.92
CA SER A 343 -11.20 25.46 29.75
C SER A 343 -12.71 25.47 29.97
N GLY A 344 -13.47 24.96 28.99
CA GLY A 344 -14.93 24.88 29.02
C GLY A 344 -15.66 25.97 28.23
N VAL A 345 -14.97 27.02 27.77
CA VAL A 345 -15.54 27.99 26.83
C VAL A 345 -15.52 27.39 25.43
N LYS A 346 -16.70 27.00 24.91
CA LYS A 346 -16.83 26.56 23.51
C LYS A 346 -16.75 27.76 22.59
N GLU A 347 -15.94 27.64 21.56
CA GLU A 347 -15.89 28.62 20.48
C GLU A 347 -17.23 28.70 19.75
N LYS A 348 -17.58 29.91 19.36
CA LYS A 348 -18.77 30.20 18.55
C LYS A 348 -18.32 30.91 17.29
N GLU A 349 -19.10 30.73 16.23
CA GLU A 349 -18.93 31.50 15.00
C GLU A 349 -18.98 33.00 15.30
N GLY A 350 -18.10 33.75 14.64
CA GLY A 350 -18.02 35.19 14.78
C GLY A 350 -16.61 35.69 15.12
N PRO A 351 -16.48 37.00 15.38
CA PRO A 351 -15.21 37.62 15.69
C PRO A 351 -14.59 36.99 16.95
N THR A 352 -13.33 36.59 16.86
CA THR A 352 -12.56 36.00 17.97
C THR A 352 -11.19 36.66 18.08
N THR A 353 -10.58 36.55 19.26
CA THR A 353 -9.21 37.03 19.48
C THR A 353 -8.23 36.26 18.61
N ARG A 354 -7.06 36.86 18.35
CA ARG A 354 -6.02 36.21 17.56
C ARG A 354 -5.63 34.86 18.17
N LYS A 355 -5.44 33.87 17.31
CA LYS A 355 -4.97 32.54 17.69
C LYS A 355 -3.45 32.47 17.61
N PHE A 356 -2.87 31.63 18.45
CA PHE A 356 -1.45 31.30 18.37
C PHE A 356 -1.31 30.01 17.59
N PHE A 357 -0.31 29.92 16.73
CA PHE A 357 0.08 28.66 16.10
C PHE A 357 1.50 28.34 16.53
N TYR A 358 1.66 27.18 17.16
CA TYR A 358 2.95 26.69 17.63
C TYR A 358 3.54 25.79 16.58
N VAL A 359 4.64 26.25 15.97
CA VAL A 359 5.33 25.56 14.88
C VAL A 359 6.35 24.61 15.49
N TYR A 360 6.23 23.33 15.16
CA TYR A 360 7.19 22.32 15.57
C TYR A 360 8.55 22.52 14.86
N PRO A 361 9.66 22.05 15.44
CA PRO A 361 10.93 22.00 14.71
C PRO A 361 10.80 21.00 13.55
N SER A 362 11.79 20.98 12.64
CA SER A 362 11.83 19.93 11.62
C SER A 362 12.28 18.63 12.25
N VAL A 363 11.68 17.53 11.82
CA VAL A 363 12.05 16.18 12.27
C VAL A 363 13.51 15.91 11.89
N PRO A 364 14.38 15.51 12.84
CA PRO A 364 15.77 15.23 12.52
C PRO A 364 15.87 14.00 11.61
N THR A 365 16.77 14.05 10.64
CA THR A 365 17.05 12.90 9.77
C THR A 365 17.64 11.75 10.58
N ARG A 366 17.20 10.52 10.28
CA ARG A 366 17.68 9.32 10.96
C ARG A 366 19.15 9.07 10.64
N ALA A 367 19.93 8.70 11.67
CA ALA A 367 21.33 8.36 11.50
C ALA A 367 21.48 6.92 10.96
N PRO A 368 22.50 6.63 10.12
CA PRO A 368 22.81 5.26 9.72
C PRO A 368 23.09 4.34 10.91
N ILE A 369 22.63 3.10 10.81
CA ILE A 369 22.84 2.09 11.86
C ILE A 369 24.21 1.43 11.65
N LYS A 370 25.09 1.57 12.63
CA LYS A 370 26.43 0.96 12.56
C LYS A 370 26.41 -0.53 12.82
N GLU A 371 25.71 -0.94 13.88
CA GLU A 371 25.69 -2.32 14.36
C GLU A 371 24.28 -2.71 14.80
N ALA A 372 23.91 -3.96 14.53
CA ALA A 372 22.69 -4.60 15.01
C ALA A 372 22.98 -6.04 15.42
N GLN A 373 22.06 -6.67 16.14
CA GLN A 373 22.21 -8.06 16.57
C GLN A 373 21.19 -8.96 15.89
N LEU A 374 21.61 -10.19 15.58
CA LEU A 374 20.74 -11.22 15.01
C LEU A 374 20.82 -12.46 15.88
N HIS A 375 19.69 -12.92 16.41
CA HIS A 375 19.63 -14.17 17.17
C HIS A 375 18.96 -15.24 16.31
N VAL A 376 19.66 -16.36 16.16
CA VAL A 376 19.21 -17.52 15.39
C VAL A 376 19.18 -18.73 16.31
N SER A 377 18.21 -19.62 16.13
CA SER A 377 18.11 -20.84 16.95
C SER A 377 17.46 -21.96 16.14
N LYS A 378 17.83 -23.20 16.45
CA LYS A 378 17.33 -24.38 15.72
C LYS A 378 15.82 -24.58 15.90
N GLU A 379 15.27 -24.11 17.01
CA GLU A 379 13.84 -24.19 17.31
C GLU A 379 13.00 -23.33 16.36
N GLN A 380 13.62 -22.33 15.73
CA GLN A 380 12.99 -21.42 14.77
C GLN A 380 13.17 -21.86 13.31
N PHE A 381 13.47 -23.15 13.08
CA PHE A 381 13.63 -23.70 11.75
C PHE A 381 12.32 -23.65 10.94
N LEU A 382 12.36 -22.99 9.78
CA LEU A 382 11.19 -22.86 8.89
C LEU A 382 11.20 -23.88 7.75
N GLY A 383 12.38 -24.26 7.25
CA GLY A 383 12.49 -25.22 6.16
C GLY A 383 13.87 -25.31 5.51
N VAL A 384 14.04 -26.33 4.65
CA VAL A 384 15.22 -26.50 3.80
C VAL A 384 14.86 -26.13 2.37
N GLY A 385 15.54 -25.13 1.82
CA GLY A 385 15.57 -24.88 0.39
C GLY A 385 16.56 -25.80 -0.33
N ASN A 386 16.49 -25.83 -1.67
CA ASN A 386 17.44 -26.61 -2.47
C ASN A 386 18.89 -26.19 -2.20
N HIS A 387 19.11 -24.89 -1.95
CA HIS A 387 20.41 -24.27 -1.83
C HIS A 387 20.65 -23.57 -0.48
N SER A 388 19.67 -23.62 0.43
CA SER A 388 19.72 -22.87 1.68
C SER A 388 18.96 -23.55 2.82
N PHE A 389 19.28 -23.15 4.05
CA PHE A 389 18.47 -23.40 5.24
C PHE A 389 17.76 -22.12 5.64
N VAL A 390 16.54 -22.22 6.13
CA VAL A 390 15.68 -21.07 6.40
C VAL A 390 15.23 -21.11 7.86
N TYR A 391 15.48 -20.04 8.58
CA TYR A 391 15.11 -19.87 9.99
C TYR A 391 14.35 -18.57 10.19
N GLU A 392 13.39 -18.56 11.11
CA GLU A 392 12.93 -17.32 11.71
C GLU A 392 14.01 -16.82 12.67
N ALA A 393 14.35 -15.55 12.59
CA ALA A 393 15.39 -14.93 13.37
C ALA A 393 14.86 -13.69 14.08
N ARG A 394 15.41 -13.42 15.26
CA ARG A 394 15.13 -12.20 16.03
C ARG A 394 16.16 -11.15 15.66
N PHE A 395 15.70 -10.07 15.07
CA PHE A 395 16.52 -8.97 14.61
C PHE A 395 16.39 -7.80 15.58
N VAL A 396 17.48 -7.48 16.26
CA VAL A 396 17.52 -6.45 17.30
C VAL A 396 18.17 -5.20 16.70
N LEU A 397 17.39 -4.15 16.59
CA LEU A 397 17.77 -2.87 15.98
C LEU A 397 17.65 -1.74 17.01
N PRO A 398 18.40 -0.64 16.86
CA PRO A 398 18.16 0.58 17.64
C PRO A 398 16.69 1.00 17.53
N ARG A 399 16.10 1.45 18.62
CA ARG A 399 14.69 1.87 18.65
C ARG A 399 14.41 2.99 17.65
N THR A 400 15.38 3.86 17.41
CA THR A 400 15.32 4.94 16.39
C THR A 400 15.06 4.44 14.96
N SER A 401 15.17 3.13 14.70
CA SER A 401 14.87 2.52 13.40
C SER A 401 13.37 2.40 13.14
N PHE A 402 12.57 2.30 14.20
CA PHE A 402 11.13 2.02 14.12
C PHE A 402 10.27 3.17 14.61
N PHE A 403 10.84 4.06 15.43
CA PHE A 403 10.12 5.16 16.05
C PHE A 403 10.63 6.47 15.50
N ASP A 404 9.72 7.25 14.92
CA ASP A 404 9.98 8.66 14.71
C ASP A 404 10.25 9.33 16.05
N PRO A 405 11.21 10.27 16.12
CA PRO A 405 11.41 11.00 17.34
C PRO A 405 10.14 11.80 17.64
N GLN A 406 9.82 11.93 18.93
CA GLN A 406 8.60 12.59 19.37
C GLN A 406 8.92 13.85 20.17
N LEU A 407 7.98 14.79 20.15
CA LEU A 407 7.96 15.93 21.05
C LEU A 407 7.13 15.55 22.29
N CYS A 408 7.57 15.95 23.47
CA CYS A 408 6.79 15.74 24.67
C CYS A 408 5.72 16.82 24.82
N ASP A 409 4.45 16.43 24.89
CA ASP A 409 3.31 17.35 25.10
C ASP A 409 3.49 18.26 26.33
N GLY A 410 4.13 17.76 27.39
CA GLY A 410 4.45 18.55 28.59
C GLY A 410 5.50 19.63 28.31
N CYS A 411 6.58 19.29 27.59
CA CYS A 411 7.59 20.25 27.16
C CYS A 411 7.01 21.28 26.20
N ILE A 412 6.19 20.84 25.24
CA ILE A 412 5.45 21.74 24.33
C ILE A 412 4.60 22.71 25.15
N SER A 413 3.83 22.20 26.11
CA SER A 413 2.94 23.04 26.94
C SER A 413 3.72 24.05 27.79
N GLU A 414 4.87 23.67 28.33
CA GLU A 414 5.74 24.58 29.08
C GLU A 414 6.38 25.65 28.20
N ASP A 415 6.89 25.27 27.03
CA ASP A 415 7.47 26.22 26.08
C ASP A 415 6.42 27.22 25.58
N ILE A 416 5.21 26.74 25.27
CA ILE A 416 4.07 27.60 24.92
C ILE A 416 3.76 28.58 26.05
N ARG A 417 3.62 28.11 27.30
CA ARG A 417 3.32 28.99 28.44
C ARG A 417 4.41 30.04 28.63
N HIS A 418 5.67 29.62 28.51
CA HIS A 418 6.82 30.52 28.61
C HIS A 418 6.76 31.60 27.53
N GLN A 419 6.67 31.22 26.26
CA GLN A 419 6.63 32.17 25.14
C GLN A 419 5.41 33.08 25.17
N VAL A 420 4.23 32.56 25.51
CA VAL A 420 3.01 33.37 25.66
C VAL A 420 3.15 34.37 26.81
N SER A 421 3.80 33.99 27.91
CA SER A 421 4.04 34.90 29.04
C SER A 421 5.07 35.99 28.71
N GLU A 422 6.13 35.64 27.96
CA GLU A 422 7.14 36.58 27.49
C GLU A 422 6.62 37.53 26.42
N TYR A 423 5.63 37.09 25.65
CA TYR A 423 4.98 37.92 24.64
C TYR A 423 4.31 39.18 25.21
N LYS A 424 4.27 39.33 26.55
CA LYS A 424 3.78 40.46 27.35
C LYS A 424 2.53 41.05 26.73
N PHE A 425 1.34 40.76 27.27
CA PHE A 425 0.07 41.40 26.92
C PHE A 425 0.20 42.93 26.79
N SER A 426 0.71 43.40 25.65
CA SER A 426 0.74 44.79 25.29
C SER A 426 -0.72 45.14 25.10
N PRO A 427 -1.21 46.26 25.64
CA PRO A 427 -2.58 46.70 25.38
C PRO A 427 -2.91 46.73 23.88
N SER A 428 -1.90 46.97 23.02
CA SER A 428 -2.01 46.91 21.55
C SER A 428 -2.18 45.51 20.94
N PHE A 429 -2.01 44.44 21.73
CA PHE A 429 -2.28 43.07 21.31
C PHE A 429 -3.78 42.84 21.08
N PHE A 430 -4.62 43.58 21.81
CA PHE A 430 -6.07 43.57 21.66
C PHE A 430 -6.58 44.53 20.58
N ASP A 431 -5.71 45.25 19.86
CA ASP A 431 -6.13 46.19 18.81
C ASP A 431 -6.63 45.47 17.53
N ASP A 432 -7.89 45.82 17.18
CA ASP A 432 -8.72 45.79 15.96
C ASP A 432 -8.57 44.72 14.86
N LYS A 433 -7.48 43.97 14.75
CA LYS A 433 -7.39 42.85 13.81
C LYS A 433 -7.94 41.59 14.46
N VAL A 434 -9.26 41.56 14.54
CA VAL A 434 -10.05 40.44 15.03
C VAL A 434 -10.06 39.36 13.95
N GLY A 435 -9.64 38.15 14.29
CA GLY A 435 -9.93 37.00 13.44
C GLY A 435 -11.41 36.64 13.57
N LYS A 436 -11.87 35.66 12.82
CA LYS A 436 -13.23 35.13 12.98
C LYS A 436 -13.19 33.61 12.91
N MET A 437 -13.99 32.98 13.75
CA MET A 437 -14.30 31.57 13.60
C MET A 437 -15.39 31.44 12.54
N VAL A 438 -15.14 30.63 11.52
CA VAL A 438 -16.06 30.39 10.40
C VAL A 438 -16.24 28.89 10.25
N TYR A 439 -17.47 28.43 10.08
CA TYR A 439 -17.70 27.05 9.70
C TYR A 439 -17.24 26.83 8.26
N LYS A 440 -16.23 25.97 8.10
CA LYS A 440 -15.85 25.43 6.80
C LYS A 440 -16.40 24.04 6.66
N ASP A 441 -16.92 23.76 5.47
CA ASP A 441 -17.29 22.41 5.08
C ASP A 441 -16.00 21.68 4.73
N GLU A 442 -15.49 20.89 5.67
CA GLU A 442 -14.33 20.03 5.41
C GLU A 442 -14.83 18.63 5.03
N PRO A 443 -14.26 18.02 3.98
CA PRO A 443 -14.51 16.61 3.74
C PRO A 443 -14.05 15.86 4.98
N VAL A 444 -14.95 15.12 5.63
CA VAL A 444 -14.55 14.16 6.65
C VAL A 444 -13.48 13.30 6.00
N PRO A 445 -12.22 13.30 6.50
CA PRO A 445 -11.21 12.39 6.00
C PRO A 445 -11.85 11.02 6.03
N ALA A 446 -11.92 10.34 4.89
CA ALA A 446 -12.40 8.98 4.90
C ALA A 446 -11.49 8.25 5.88
N GLU A 447 -12.00 7.88 7.06
CA GLU A 447 -11.27 6.95 7.92
C GLU A 447 -10.83 5.83 6.98
N PRO A 448 -9.53 5.51 6.91
CA PRO A 448 -9.06 4.53 5.95
C PRO A 448 -9.74 3.20 6.29
N GLN A 449 -10.87 2.94 5.63
CA GLN A 449 -11.67 1.74 5.83
C GLN A 449 -10.97 0.66 5.01
N PHE A 450 -9.85 0.18 5.53
CA PHE A 450 -8.96 -0.80 4.90
C PHE A 450 -9.65 -2.14 4.53
N SER A 451 -10.91 -2.34 4.94
CA SER A 451 -11.70 -3.55 4.69
C SER A 451 -12.82 -3.40 3.66
N LYS A 452 -13.03 -2.22 3.04
CA LYS A 452 -14.21 -2.00 2.17
C LYS A 452 -13.86 -1.47 0.79
N LEU A 453 -14.06 -2.34 -0.21
CA LEU A 453 -14.09 -2.07 -1.66
C LEU A 453 -15.25 -1.14 -2.08
N THR A 454 -15.64 -0.17 -1.25
CA THR A 454 -16.64 0.84 -1.60
C THR A 454 -15.98 1.97 -2.36
N PRO A 455 -16.63 2.52 -3.39
CA PRO A 455 -16.41 3.90 -3.80
C PRO A 455 -16.56 4.77 -2.56
N ALA A 456 -15.64 5.71 -2.35
CA ALA A 456 -15.77 6.66 -1.26
C ALA A 456 -17.18 7.29 -1.35
N PRO A 457 -18.05 7.13 -0.33
CA PRO A 457 -19.29 7.91 -0.31
C PRO A 457 -18.90 9.37 -0.52
N LEU A 458 -19.70 10.12 -1.30
CA LEU A 458 -19.49 11.56 -1.50
C LEU A 458 -19.04 12.16 -0.16
N PRO A 459 -17.87 12.81 -0.10
CA PRO A 459 -17.24 13.17 1.16
C PRO A 459 -18.29 13.85 2.02
N ARG A 460 -18.63 13.23 3.16
CA ARG A 460 -19.55 13.86 4.10
C ARG A 460 -18.85 15.14 4.52
N LEU A 461 -19.42 16.27 4.14
CA LEU A 461 -18.91 17.55 4.59
C LEU A 461 -19.37 17.70 6.03
N HIS A 462 -18.42 17.82 6.95
CA HIS A 462 -18.71 18.22 8.31
C HIS A 462 -18.30 19.67 8.46
N LYS A 463 -19.16 20.44 9.15
CA LYS A 463 -18.88 21.83 9.48
C LYS A 463 -17.84 21.87 10.58
N VAL A 464 -16.59 22.10 10.20
CA VAL A 464 -15.48 22.33 11.13
C VAL A 464 -15.39 23.83 11.37
N LEU A 465 -15.34 24.21 12.64
CA LEU A 465 -15.12 25.60 12.99
C LEU A 465 -13.64 25.92 12.76
N SER A 466 -13.35 26.72 11.72
CA SER A 466 -12.00 27.08 11.27
C SER A 466 -11.72 28.55 11.57
N TYR A 467 -10.54 28.86 12.08
CA TYR A 467 -10.12 30.23 12.32
C TYR A 467 -9.68 30.90 11.00
N GLU A 468 -10.24 32.08 10.70
CA GLU A 468 -9.80 32.96 9.61
C GLU A 468 -9.33 34.28 10.21
N GLY A 469 -8.03 34.55 10.16
CA GLY A 469 -7.47 35.79 10.66
C GLY A 469 -5.97 35.71 10.83
N PRO A 470 -5.34 36.78 11.33
CA PRO A 470 -3.91 36.77 11.59
C PRO A 470 -3.57 35.79 12.73
N LEU A 471 -2.59 34.92 12.50
CA LEU A 471 -1.99 34.01 13.48
C LEU A 471 -0.78 34.66 14.17
N VAL A 472 -0.64 34.44 15.48
CA VAL A 472 0.58 34.77 16.22
C VAL A 472 1.46 33.52 16.27
N MET A 473 2.67 33.63 15.74
CA MET A 473 3.56 32.48 15.59
C MET A 473 4.40 32.29 16.84
N LEU A 474 4.37 31.07 17.39
CA LEU A 474 5.31 30.63 18.42
C LEU A 474 6.23 29.59 17.80
N LYS A 475 7.54 29.83 17.87
CA LYS A 475 8.53 28.90 17.34
C LYS A 475 8.97 27.99 18.47
N SER A 476 8.80 26.68 18.30
CA SER A 476 9.26 25.69 19.27
C SER A 476 10.75 25.86 19.59
N THR A 477 11.09 25.85 20.88
CA THR A 477 12.49 25.82 21.39
C THR A 477 12.90 24.43 21.85
N ILE A 478 11.96 23.48 21.92
CA ILE A 478 12.23 22.10 22.34
C ILE A 478 12.78 21.30 21.16
N GLU A 479 13.53 20.25 21.46
CA GLU A 479 14.09 19.33 20.45
C GLU A 479 13.33 18.00 20.45
N TYR A 480 13.38 17.33 19.30
CA TYR A 480 12.92 15.97 19.11
C TYR A 480 13.75 14.99 19.95
N SER A 481 13.09 14.06 20.63
CA SER A 481 13.73 13.02 21.43
C SER A 481 13.16 11.65 21.09
N HIS A 482 14.02 10.63 21.07
CA HIS A 482 13.59 9.23 21.02
C HIS A 482 13.32 8.65 22.41
N GLU A 483 13.75 9.34 23.47
CA GLU A 483 13.53 8.93 24.85
C GLU A 483 12.33 9.68 25.45
N PRO A 484 11.54 9.02 26.32
CA PRO A 484 10.49 9.69 27.08
C PRO A 484 11.06 10.88 27.85
N CYS A 485 10.35 12.00 27.84
CA CYS A 485 10.76 13.16 28.61
C CYS A 485 10.71 12.87 30.12
N HIS A 486 11.90 12.87 30.76
CA HIS A 486 12.03 12.66 32.20
C HIS A 486 11.32 13.72 33.06
N LYS A 487 11.10 14.94 32.54
CA LYS A 487 10.44 16.01 33.31
C LYS A 487 8.94 15.76 33.50
N HIS A 488 8.26 15.28 32.45
CA HIS A 488 6.80 15.13 32.43
C HIS A 488 6.32 13.69 32.58
N ARG A 489 7.23 12.72 32.45
CA ARG A 489 6.98 11.31 32.70
C ARG A 489 8.10 10.70 33.56
N PRO A 490 8.29 11.18 34.81
CA PRO A 490 9.37 10.68 35.67
C PRO A 490 9.21 9.18 36.01
N ASP A 491 7.97 8.68 36.01
CA ASP A 491 7.65 7.28 36.31
C ASP A 491 7.64 6.38 35.06
N ALA A 492 7.80 6.93 33.86
CA ALA A 492 7.90 6.12 32.66
C ALA A 492 9.25 5.40 32.69
N THR A 493 9.22 4.08 32.84
CA THR A 493 10.37 3.23 32.57
C THR A 493 10.87 3.53 31.17
N SER A 494 12.11 4.02 31.07
CA SER A 494 12.74 4.25 29.77
C SER A 494 12.65 2.95 28.97
N PRO A 495 12.05 2.97 27.77
CA PRO A 495 12.01 1.79 26.94
C PRO A 495 13.45 1.36 26.62
N PRO A 496 13.69 0.07 26.35
CA PRO A 496 15.00 -0.38 25.92
C PRO A 496 15.48 0.41 24.69
N ALA A 497 16.78 0.74 24.65
CA ALA A 497 17.40 1.48 23.56
C ALA A 497 17.32 0.73 22.20
N THR A 498 17.06 -0.57 22.24
CA THR A 498 16.86 -1.45 21.10
C THR A 498 15.46 -2.04 21.13
N ALA A 499 14.93 -2.37 19.96
CA ALA A 499 13.71 -3.15 19.83
C ALA A 499 13.97 -4.41 19.01
N GLU A 500 13.20 -5.45 19.30
CA GLU A 500 13.31 -6.76 18.67
C GLU A 500 12.14 -6.97 17.71
N VAL A 501 12.45 -7.44 16.50
CA VAL A 501 11.47 -7.80 15.46
C VAL A 501 11.81 -9.16 14.85
N ARG A 502 10.86 -9.84 14.21
CA ARG A 502 11.09 -11.12 13.51
C ARG A 502 11.32 -10.93 12.02
N VAL A 503 12.32 -11.62 11.51
CA VAL A 503 12.67 -11.69 10.09
C VAL A 503 12.96 -13.15 9.70
N VAL A 504 13.10 -13.41 8.41
CA VAL A 504 13.62 -14.69 7.91
C VAL A 504 15.10 -14.55 7.60
N ALA A 505 15.90 -15.43 8.19
CA ALA A 505 17.31 -15.59 7.87
C ALA A 505 17.51 -16.83 7.00
N LYS A 506 18.09 -16.64 5.81
CA LYS A 506 18.52 -17.73 4.93
C LYS A 506 20.03 -17.90 5.02
N PHE A 507 20.48 -19.14 5.16
CA PHE A 507 21.89 -19.54 5.18
C PHE A 507 22.19 -20.38 3.94
N SER A 508 23.29 -20.08 3.24
CA SER A 508 23.75 -20.86 2.10
C SER A 508 24.30 -22.23 2.54
N LYS A 509 24.20 -23.21 1.64
CA LYS A 509 24.97 -24.45 1.75
C LYS A 509 26.43 -24.19 1.35
N GLU A 510 27.34 -25.05 1.82
CA GLU A 510 28.77 -24.98 1.48
C GLU A 510 28.96 -25.06 -0.04
N ASP A 511 29.86 -24.23 -0.57
CA ASP A 511 30.17 -24.11 -2.00
C ASP A 511 28.98 -23.73 -2.91
N ASP A 512 27.92 -23.13 -2.35
CA ASP A 512 26.73 -22.73 -3.10
C ASP A 512 26.63 -21.20 -3.25
N LEU A 513 26.60 -20.74 -4.51
CA LEU A 513 26.50 -19.31 -4.88
C LEU A 513 25.05 -18.84 -5.05
N HIS A 514 24.06 -19.73 -4.95
CA HIS A 514 22.66 -19.40 -5.21
C HIS A 514 22.13 -18.30 -4.29
N LEU A 515 22.54 -18.30 -3.00
CA LEU A 515 22.11 -17.28 -2.05
C LEU A 515 22.70 -15.89 -2.38
N ALA A 516 23.96 -15.84 -2.83
CA ALA A 516 24.61 -14.60 -3.26
C ALA A 516 23.92 -14.01 -4.51
N ARG A 517 23.54 -14.87 -5.47
CA ARG A 517 22.75 -14.47 -6.65
C ARG A 517 21.36 -13.99 -6.26
N GLU A 518 20.69 -14.68 -5.33
CA GLU A 518 19.38 -14.26 -4.81
C GLU A 518 19.47 -12.86 -4.19
N ALA A 519 20.48 -12.61 -3.35
CA ALA A 519 20.75 -11.31 -2.77
C ALA A 519 20.98 -10.23 -3.85
N GLN A 520 21.82 -10.50 -4.85
CA GLN A 520 22.07 -9.57 -5.95
C GLN A 520 20.77 -9.20 -6.69
N ASN A 521 19.86 -10.15 -6.89
CA ASN A 521 18.57 -9.87 -7.53
C ASN A 521 17.68 -8.97 -6.67
N TYR A 522 17.62 -9.16 -5.35
CA TYR A 522 16.92 -8.22 -4.46
C TYR A 522 17.46 -6.79 -4.56
N GLN A 523 18.78 -6.64 -4.66
CA GLN A 523 19.44 -5.33 -4.80
C GLN A 523 19.14 -4.66 -6.15
N ARG A 524 18.80 -5.45 -7.19
CA ARG A 524 18.45 -4.96 -8.54
C ARG A 524 16.97 -4.69 -8.76
N PHE A 525 16.07 -5.36 -8.04
CA PHE A 525 14.63 -5.23 -8.24
C PHE A 525 14.12 -3.81 -8.02
N PRO A 526 13.36 -3.19 -8.92
CA PRO A 526 12.86 -1.85 -8.68
C PRO A 526 11.98 -1.77 -7.43
N ARG A 527 11.99 -0.60 -6.78
CA ARG A 527 11.35 -0.35 -5.49
C ARG A 527 9.88 -0.78 -5.42
N TYR A 528 9.12 -0.53 -6.48
CA TYR A 528 7.68 -0.85 -6.51
C TYR A 528 7.37 -2.35 -6.41
N LEU A 529 8.34 -3.25 -6.64
CA LEU A 529 8.13 -4.69 -6.41
C LEU A 529 8.04 -5.04 -4.92
N PHE A 530 8.53 -4.17 -4.04
CA PHE A 530 8.47 -4.30 -2.59
C PHE A 530 7.28 -3.55 -1.98
N GLU A 531 6.60 -2.71 -2.76
CA GLU A 531 5.59 -1.77 -2.26
C GLU A 531 4.17 -2.33 -2.41
N HIS A 532 3.32 -1.96 -1.47
CA HIS A 532 1.89 -2.23 -1.52
C HIS A 532 1.14 -0.98 -1.93
N TRP A 533 0.46 -1.02 -3.07
CA TRP A 533 -0.31 0.12 -3.56
C TRP A 533 -1.81 -0.14 -3.38
N SER A 534 -2.57 0.94 -3.16
CA SER A 534 -4.02 0.88 -3.11
C SER A 534 -4.60 0.46 -4.47
N GLY A 535 -5.81 -0.09 -4.46
CA GLY A 535 -6.54 -0.47 -5.66
C GLY A 535 -6.15 -1.80 -6.32
N LEU A 536 -6.54 -1.94 -7.59
CA LEU A 536 -6.41 -3.14 -8.38
C LEU A 536 -5.59 -2.87 -9.65
N ILE A 537 -4.80 -3.87 -10.04
CA ILE A 537 -4.06 -3.92 -11.30
C ILE A 537 -4.64 -4.95 -12.25
N LYS A 538 -4.89 -4.54 -13.48
CA LYS A 538 -5.05 -5.46 -14.61
C LYS A 538 -3.69 -5.70 -15.28
N VAL A 539 -3.11 -6.86 -14.99
CA VAL A 539 -1.86 -7.30 -15.62
C VAL A 539 -2.16 -7.89 -17.01
N PRO A 540 -1.38 -7.56 -18.06
CA PRO A 540 -1.48 -8.24 -19.36
C PRO A 540 -1.37 -9.76 -19.22
N GLY A 541 -2.18 -10.50 -19.98
CA GLY A 541 -2.22 -11.97 -19.91
C GLY A 541 -3.19 -12.55 -18.87
N LEU A 542 -3.54 -11.80 -17.82
CA LEU A 542 -4.62 -12.19 -16.91
C LEU A 542 -6.00 -11.82 -17.51
N ARG A 543 -7.09 -12.36 -16.96
CA ARG A 543 -8.46 -11.95 -17.38
C ARG A 543 -9.05 -10.87 -16.50
N ASN A 544 -8.69 -10.88 -15.23
CA ASN A 544 -9.30 -10.06 -14.21
C ASN A 544 -8.27 -9.19 -13.49
N PRO A 545 -8.68 -8.03 -12.94
CA PRO A 545 -7.83 -7.25 -12.05
C PRO A 545 -7.51 -8.03 -10.77
N VAL A 546 -6.34 -7.78 -10.21
CA VAL A 546 -5.84 -8.36 -8.95
C VAL A 546 -5.35 -7.24 -8.03
N PRO A 547 -5.26 -7.44 -6.71
CA PRO A 547 -4.70 -6.43 -5.81
C PRO A 547 -3.31 -5.95 -6.23
N ALA A 548 -3.06 -4.64 -6.10
CA ALA A 548 -1.76 -4.02 -6.39
C ALA A 548 -0.75 -4.25 -5.23
N GLY A 549 -0.64 -5.50 -4.76
CA GLY A 549 0.26 -5.88 -3.67
C GLY A 549 1.71 -6.08 -4.09
N PRO A 550 2.66 -6.05 -3.15
CA PRO A 550 4.08 -6.28 -3.45
C PRO A 550 4.30 -7.67 -4.06
N VAL A 551 5.29 -7.75 -4.94
CA VAL A 551 5.64 -8.95 -5.69
C VAL A 551 6.67 -9.79 -4.93
N VAL A 552 7.62 -9.14 -4.27
CA VAL A 552 8.76 -9.76 -3.58
C VAL A 552 8.79 -9.36 -2.08
N PRO A 553 9.40 -10.17 -1.20
CA PRO A 553 9.60 -9.84 0.22
C PRO A 553 10.38 -8.55 0.42
N GLN A 554 10.17 -7.85 1.53
CA GLN A 554 11.14 -6.82 1.96
C GLN A 554 12.54 -7.42 2.11
N PHE A 555 13.55 -6.64 1.73
CA PHE A 555 14.96 -7.00 1.79
C PHE A 555 15.67 -6.21 2.91
N TYR A 556 16.25 -6.93 3.87
CA TYR A 556 16.92 -6.34 5.04
C TYR A 556 18.44 -6.53 5.04
N GLY A 557 18.99 -6.95 3.90
CA GLY A 557 20.43 -7.01 3.66
C GLY A 557 20.96 -8.42 3.40
N TYR A 558 22.15 -8.46 2.78
CA TYR A 558 22.94 -9.66 2.56
C TYR A 558 24.29 -9.47 3.23
N TYR A 559 24.60 -10.32 4.20
CA TYR A 559 25.72 -10.15 5.11
C TYR A 559 26.70 -11.30 4.94
N VAL A 560 27.98 -10.97 4.84
CA VAL A 560 29.08 -11.94 4.71
C VAL A 560 29.99 -11.91 5.95
N PRO A 561 30.59 -13.04 6.33
CA PRO A 561 31.49 -13.09 7.48
C PRO A 561 32.60 -12.04 7.42
N GLU A 562 32.88 -11.37 8.54
CA GLU A 562 34.01 -10.43 8.62
C GLU A 562 35.34 -11.18 8.54
N GLY A 563 36.25 -10.75 7.66
CA GLY A 563 37.56 -11.38 7.45
C GLY A 563 37.63 -12.35 6.27
N GLU A 564 36.50 -12.71 5.67
CA GLU A 564 36.47 -13.34 4.34
C GLU A 564 36.38 -12.25 3.26
N GLU A 565 37.50 -11.58 2.99
CA GLU A 565 37.66 -10.88 1.71
C GLU A 565 37.82 -11.95 0.63
N VAL A 566 36.68 -12.46 0.15
CA VAL A 566 36.65 -13.27 -1.06
C VAL A 566 37.07 -12.31 -2.17
N ASP A 567 38.31 -12.45 -2.66
CA ASP A 567 38.82 -11.72 -3.82
C ASP A 567 37.87 -11.95 -5.01
N ALA A 568 36.85 -11.11 -5.14
CA ALA A 568 35.80 -11.19 -6.15
C ALA A 568 36.31 -10.84 -7.56
N HIS A 569 37.63 -10.81 -7.75
CA HIS A 569 38.30 -10.36 -8.96
C HIS A 569 38.62 -11.46 -9.98
N ASP A 570 38.40 -12.74 -9.66
CA ASP A 570 38.73 -13.86 -10.57
C ASP A 570 37.55 -14.48 -11.34
N ASP A 571 36.37 -13.84 -11.37
CA ASP A 571 35.24 -14.29 -12.19
C ASP A 571 35.42 -14.04 -13.71
N LYS A 572 36.52 -13.39 -14.14
CA LYS A 572 36.73 -13.01 -15.55
C LYS A 572 37.55 -13.99 -16.39
N GLN A 573 37.95 -15.16 -15.88
CA GLN A 573 38.81 -16.08 -16.66
C GLN A 573 38.44 -17.57 -16.62
N ALA A 574 37.19 -17.92 -16.31
CA ALA A 574 36.69 -19.30 -16.48
C ALA A 574 36.17 -19.60 -17.90
N SER A 575 36.77 -19.00 -18.93
CA SER A 575 36.47 -19.26 -20.34
C SER A 575 37.71 -19.72 -21.10
N SER A 576 38.19 -20.92 -20.82
CA SER A 576 38.82 -21.75 -21.84
C SER A 576 39.02 -23.15 -21.29
N ASP A 577 38.50 -24.09 -22.06
CA ASP A 577 38.56 -25.53 -21.90
C ASP A 577 39.96 -26.09 -21.56
N ASP A 578 39.90 -27.26 -20.93
CA ASP A 578 40.95 -28.26 -20.74
C ASP A 578 42.02 -28.02 -19.64
N ASP A 579 42.11 -29.03 -18.77
CA ASP A 579 43.30 -29.42 -17.99
C ASP A 579 43.69 -28.72 -16.69
N ARG A 580 42.72 -28.26 -15.89
CA ARG A 580 42.95 -28.02 -14.46
C ARG A 580 42.00 -28.82 -13.57
N ARG A 581 42.39 -30.07 -13.29
CA ARG A 581 42.13 -30.68 -11.97
C ARG A 581 42.94 -29.90 -10.93
N GLY A 582 42.47 -28.68 -10.66
CA GLY A 582 43.04 -27.75 -9.71
C GLY A 582 43.01 -28.35 -8.32
N LYS A 583 44.13 -28.24 -7.62
CA LYS A 583 44.23 -28.49 -6.17
C LYS A 583 43.03 -27.81 -5.49
N PRO A 584 42.26 -28.51 -4.63
CA PRO A 584 41.23 -27.86 -3.84
C PRO A 584 41.91 -26.72 -3.09
N ILE A 585 41.40 -25.51 -3.27
CA ILE A 585 41.81 -24.35 -2.48
C ILE A 585 41.44 -24.72 -1.04
N ARG A 586 42.45 -25.15 -0.26
CA ARG A 586 42.26 -25.44 1.16
C ARG A 586 42.16 -24.10 1.86
N PHE A 587 40.95 -23.56 1.97
CA PHE A 587 40.67 -22.57 2.99
C PHE A 587 40.95 -23.23 4.33
N THR A 588 41.89 -22.68 5.09
CA THR A 588 42.24 -23.19 6.42
C THR A 588 41.17 -22.86 7.46
N ALA A 589 40.23 -21.97 7.13
CA ALA A 589 39.09 -21.63 7.96
C ALA A 589 37.89 -22.53 7.65
N PRO A 590 37.10 -22.94 8.66
CA PRO A 590 35.83 -23.62 8.43
C PRO A 590 34.85 -22.67 7.72
N PHE A 591 34.10 -23.20 6.74
CA PHE A 591 33.08 -22.44 6.02
C PHE A 591 32.05 -21.84 6.98
N LEU A 592 31.81 -20.54 6.85
CA LEU A 592 30.78 -19.82 7.58
C LEU A 592 29.74 -19.28 6.59
N SER A 593 28.49 -19.70 6.76
CA SER A 593 27.45 -19.38 5.80
C SER A 593 27.14 -17.87 5.76
N PRO A 594 27.03 -17.26 4.57
CA PRO A 594 26.51 -15.89 4.46
C PRO A 594 25.01 -15.86 4.78
N ILE A 595 24.53 -14.68 5.20
CA ILE A 595 23.17 -14.50 5.72
C ILE A 595 22.38 -13.55 4.81
N LEU A 596 21.24 -13.99 4.32
CA LEU A 596 20.26 -13.15 3.63
C LEU A 596 19.06 -12.93 4.54
N LEU A 597 18.77 -11.66 4.89
CA LEU A 597 17.64 -11.26 5.72
C LEU A 597 16.50 -10.73 4.87
N VAL A 598 15.30 -11.30 5.03
CA VAL A 598 14.09 -10.91 4.30
C VAL A 598 12.84 -10.94 5.18
N GLU A 599 11.75 -10.33 4.71
CA GLU A 599 10.42 -10.41 5.33
C GLU A 599 9.96 -11.86 5.57
N ASN A 600 9.33 -12.12 6.71
CA ASN A 600 8.59 -13.38 6.92
C ASN A 600 7.23 -13.28 6.21
N CYS A 601 7.15 -13.84 5.01
CA CYS A 601 5.97 -13.78 4.15
C CYS A 601 5.02 -14.98 4.31
N GLY A 602 5.18 -15.77 5.38
CA GLY A 602 4.31 -16.91 5.69
C GLY A 602 4.78 -18.23 5.09
N LYS A 603 3.84 -19.05 4.63
CA LYS A 603 4.10 -20.44 4.23
C LYS A 603 3.97 -20.61 2.72
N PRO A 604 4.72 -21.56 2.12
CA PRO A 604 4.46 -22.02 0.77
C PRO A 604 2.98 -22.32 0.54
N ILE A 605 2.47 -21.92 -0.61
CA ILE A 605 1.08 -22.19 -0.96
C ILE A 605 0.90 -23.67 -1.34
N GLU A 606 -0.25 -24.21 -0.96
CA GLU A 606 -0.80 -25.41 -1.57
C GLU A 606 -1.93 -24.97 -2.52
N PRO A 607 -1.74 -25.01 -3.85
CA PRO A 607 -2.69 -24.53 -4.85
C PRO A 607 -4.14 -24.90 -4.61
N GLU A 608 -4.35 -26.10 -4.06
CA GLU A 608 -5.65 -26.63 -3.76
C GLU A 608 -6.40 -25.73 -2.78
N ASP A 609 -5.73 -25.09 -1.83
CA ASP A 609 -6.36 -24.30 -0.76
C ASP A 609 -6.91 -22.95 -1.22
N TYR A 610 -6.64 -22.56 -2.47
CA TYR A 610 -6.90 -21.21 -2.97
C TYR A 610 -8.03 -21.16 -4.00
N GLY A 611 -8.75 -20.03 -4.01
CA GLY A 611 -9.78 -19.76 -5.01
C GLY A 611 -9.19 -19.34 -6.36
N TYR A 612 -10.06 -19.16 -7.36
CA TYR A 612 -9.69 -18.68 -8.68
C TYR A 612 -9.00 -17.31 -8.61
N ASP A 613 -9.55 -16.41 -7.80
CA ASP A 613 -9.06 -15.06 -7.61
C ASP A 613 -7.64 -15.04 -7.01
N ASP A 614 -7.40 -15.87 -5.98
CA ASP A 614 -6.07 -16.05 -5.36
C ASP A 614 -5.06 -16.63 -6.34
N THR A 615 -5.50 -17.59 -7.16
CA THR A 615 -4.67 -18.18 -8.21
C THR A 615 -4.30 -17.12 -9.24
N GLN A 616 -5.23 -16.26 -9.66
CA GLN A 616 -4.94 -15.13 -10.54
C GLN A 616 -3.94 -14.16 -9.91
N GLU A 617 -4.07 -13.89 -8.60
CA GLU A 617 -3.14 -13.03 -7.87
C GLU A 617 -1.74 -13.63 -7.80
N CYS A 618 -1.61 -14.92 -7.51
CA CYS A 618 -0.33 -15.62 -7.55
C CYS A 618 0.31 -15.57 -8.94
N CYS A 619 -0.46 -15.87 -9.99
CA CYS A 619 -0.02 -15.74 -11.38
C CYS A 619 0.43 -14.30 -11.70
N SER A 620 -0.28 -13.31 -11.16
CA SER A 620 0.04 -11.90 -11.35
C SER A 620 1.45 -11.56 -10.88
N LEU A 621 1.96 -12.20 -9.83
CA LEU A 621 3.29 -11.90 -9.30
C LEU A 621 4.36 -12.18 -10.36
N VAL A 622 4.25 -13.32 -11.05
CA VAL A 622 5.22 -13.73 -12.09
C VAL A 622 5.13 -12.81 -13.31
N TYR A 623 3.91 -12.48 -13.75
CA TYR A 623 3.73 -11.53 -14.86
C TYR A 623 4.27 -10.14 -14.51
N ARG A 624 4.06 -9.66 -13.28
CA ARG A 624 4.55 -8.35 -12.83
C ARG A 624 6.07 -8.31 -12.70
N LEU A 625 6.68 -9.39 -12.21
CA LEU A 625 8.13 -9.56 -12.21
C LEU A 625 8.70 -9.50 -13.65
N ARG A 626 8.05 -10.20 -14.60
CA ARG A 626 8.41 -10.16 -16.02
C ARG A 626 8.28 -8.77 -16.62
N HIS A 627 7.19 -8.06 -16.33
CA HIS A 627 7.00 -6.68 -16.80
C HIS A 627 8.01 -5.71 -16.19
N ALA A 628 8.59 -6.04 -15.03
CA ALA A 628 9.71 -5.31 -14.45
C ALA A 628 11.07 -5.65 -15.08
N GLY A 629 11.12 -6.53 -16.09
CA GLY A 629 12.35 -6.92 -16.78
C GLY A 629 13.06 -8.12 -16.15
N PHE A 630 12.39 -8.92 -15.31
CA PHE A 630 13.00 -10.07 -14.64
C PHE A 630 12.24 -11.38 -14.92
N LEU A 631 12.96 -12.44 -15.23
CA LEU A 631 12.41 -13.79 -15.35
C LEU A 631 12.80 -14.60 -14.13
N HIS A 632 11.83 -15.21 -13.46
CA HIS A 632 12.11 -15.95 -12.23
C HIS A 632 12.98 -17.19 -12.49
N ALA A 633 12.78 -17.86 -13.63
CA ALA A 633 13.46 -19.08 -14.08
C ALA A 633 13.37 -20.30 -13.13
N SER A 634 12.53 -20.23 -12.09
CA SER A 634 12.30 -21.32 -11.14
C SER A 634 10.90 -21.24 -10.51
N VAL A 635 9.90 -20.89 -11.31
CA VAL A 635 8.50 -20.81 -10.86
C VAL A 635 8.01 -22.18 -10.39
N ALA A 636 7.63 -22.27 -9.11
CA ALA A 636 7.09 -23.47 -8.48
C ALA A 636 6.18 -23.07 -7.31
N LYS A 637 5.20 -23.93 -6.94
CA LYS A 637 4.30 -23.65 -5.80
C LYS A 637 5.04 -23.32 -4.50
N ARG A 638 6.16 -24.00 -4.23
CA ARG A 638 6.99 -23.77 -3.04
C ARG A 638 7.66 -22.38 -3.00
N ASN A 639 7.79 -21.74 -4.16
CA ASN A 639 8.43 -20.43 -4.32
C ASN A 639 7.40 -19.29 -4.32
N ILE A 640 6.14 -19.61 -3.98
CA ILE A 640 5.08 -18.66 -3.78
C ILE A 640 4.58 -18.87 -2.37
N VAL A 641 4.67 -17.83 -1.55
CA VAL A 641 4.30 -17.90 -0.13
C VAL A 641 3.12 -17.00 0.14
N ALA A 642 2.28 -17.41 1.09
CA ALA A 642 1.12 -16.66 1.52
C ALA A 642 1.15 -16.42 3.03
N GLN A 643 0.73 -15.23 3.41
CA GLN A 643 0.46 -14.82 4.79
C GLN A 643 -0.92 -14.19 4.89
N GLN A 644 -1.41 -14.02 6.13
CA GLN A 644 -2.64 -13.28 6.39
C GLN A 644 -2.44 -11.79 6.08
N GLY A 645 -3.45 -11.17 5.52
CA GLY A 645 -3.55 -9.75 5.17
C GLY A 645 -4.91 -9.16 5.56
N PRO A 646 -5.16 -7.87 5.24
CA PRO A 646 -4.19 -6.95 4.62
C PRO A 646 -3.05 -6.61 5.59
N LEU A 647 -1.87 -6.28 5.08
CA LEU A 647 -0.68 -6.09 5.93
C LEU A 647 -0.69 -4.79 6.74
N CYS A 648 -1.50 -3.81 6.33
CA CYS A 648 -1.78 -2.60 7.10
C CYS A 648 -2.63 -2.86 8.36
N ALA A 649 -3.37 -3.97 8.41
CA ALA A 649 -4.13 -4.35 9.60
C ALA A 649 -3.22 -4.98 10.66
N TRP A 650 -3.62 -4.84 11.92
CA TRP A 650 -2.89 -5.38 13.05
C TRP A 650 -2.78 -6.91 12.94
N PRO A 651 -1.64 -7.54 13.31
CA PRO A 651 -1.47 -8.99 13.25
C PRO A 651 -2.59 -9.77 13.94
N PHE A 652 -3.09 -9.26 15.07
CA PHE A 652 -4.24 -9.84 15.77
C PHE A 652 -5.52 -9.72 14.95
N GLU A 653 -5.83 -8.54 14.40
CA GLU A 653 -7.01 -8.34 13.55
C GLU A 653 -6.99 -9.29 12.35
N ARG A 654 -5.84 -9.50 11.72
CA ARG A 654 -5.68 -10.45 10.60
C ARG A 654 -6.08 -11.89 10.95
N MET A 655 -5.99 -12.28 12.22
CA MET A 655 -6.43 -13.61 12.68
C MET A 655 -7.96 -13.71 12.82
N PHE A 656 -8.63 -12.61 13.16
CA PHE A 656 -10.08 -12.58 13.41
C PHE A 656 -10.90 -11.99 12.27
N LEU A 657 -10.25 -11.36 11.28
CA LEU A 657 -10.93 -10.90 10.08
C LEU A 657 -11.59 -12.11 9.40
N PRO A 658 -12.87 -12.03 9.02
CA PRO A 658 -13.57 -13.11 8.32
C PRO A 658 -12.79 -13.42 7.03
N GLY A 659 -12.13 -14.59 7.01
CA GLY A 659 -11.09 -14.94 6.04
C GLY A 659 -9.86 -15.60 6.66
N GLY A 660 -9.68 -15.49 7.99
CA GLY A 660 -8.54 -16.02 8.74
C GLY A 660 -8.29 -17.52 8.52
N ASP A 661 -9.24 -18.41 8.82
CA ASP A 661 -8.94 -19.85 8.83
C ASP A 661 -10.06 -20.79 8.35
N THR A 662 -11.05 -20.27 7.62
CA THR A 662 -12.09 -21.13 7.05
C THR A 662 -12.35 -20.78 5.60
N PHE A 663 -12.44 -21.83 4.78
CA PHE A 663 -12.96 -21.95 3.40
C PHE A 663 -14.25 -21.18 3.08
N THR A 664 -14.76 -20.39 4.01
CA THR A 664 -16.01 -19.68 3.96
C THR A 664 -15.74 -18.28 4.49
N ASN A 665 -15.27 -17.39 3.62
CA ASN A 665 -15.77 -16.03 3.70
C ASN A 665 -17.21 -16.15 3.18
N PRO A 666 -18.25 -16.21 4.04
CA PRO A 666 -19.64 -16.42 3.57
C PRO A 666 -20.11 -15.36 2.58
N ASP A 667 -19.40 -14.24 2.54
CA ASP A 667 -19.68 -13.12 1.65
C ASP A 667 -18.90 -13.10 0.34
N GLY A 668 -17.97 -14.04 0.09
CA GLY A 668 -17.15 -14.04 -1.12
C GLY A 668 -16.23 -12.82 -1.24
N GLY A 669 -15.81 -12.26 -0.09
CA GLY A 669 -14.82 -11.19 -0.04
C GLY A 669 -13.41 -11.68 -0.43
N PRO A 670 -12.48 -10.75 -0.74
CA PRO A 670 -11.08 -11.11 -1.02
C PRO A 670 -10.52 -11.97 0.12
N SER A 671 -9.61 -12.89 -0.22
CA SER A 671 -9.16 -14.02 0.63
C SER A 671 -8.49 -13.63 1.95
N GLY A 672 -8.30 -12.33 2.22
CA GLY A 672 -7.54 -11.88 3.37
C GLY A 672 -6.11 -12.45 3.35
N LYS A 673 -5.60 -12.88 2.20
CA LYS A 673 -4.23 -13.37 2.04
C LYS A 673 -3.40 -12.33 1.30
N SER A 674 -2.09 -12.37 1.53
CA SER A 674 -1.09 -11.59 0.79
C SER A 674 0.00 -12.55 0.32
N PHE A 675 0.32 -12.48 -0.97
CA PHE A 675 1.24 -13.42 -1.62
C PHE A 675 2.59 -12.76 -1.94
N ARG A 676 3.66 -13.55 -2.02
CA ARG A 676 5.00 -13.14 -2.49
C ARG A 676 5.66 -14.24 -3.31
N LEU A 677 6.51 -13.84 -4.26
CA LEU A 677 7.50 -14.72 -4.88
C LEU A 677 8.77 -14.75 -4.02
N ILE A 678 9.42 -15.91 -3.91
CA ILE A 678 10.70 -16.08 -3.23
C ILE A 678 11.66 -16.93 -4.06
N ASP A 679 12.92 -17.05 -3.63
CA ASP A 679 13.92 -17.93 -4.25
C ASP A 679 14.41 -17.43 -5.63
N PHE A 680 14.98 -16.23 -5.63
CA PHE A 680 15.46 -15.53 -6.82
C PHE A 680 16.89 -15.88 -7.25
N GLY A 681 17.51 -16.94 -6.72
CA GLY A 681 18.91 -17.27 -7.05
C GLY A 681 19.17 -17.69 -8.50
N ARG A 682 18.09 -17.97 -9.25
CA ARG A 682 18.12 -18.25 -10.70
C ARG A 682 17.47 -17.14 -11.53
N THR A 683 17.01 -16.06 -10.90
CA THR A 683 16.34 -14.98 -11.60
C THR A 683 17.32 -14.25 -12.50
N GLU A 684 16.88 -13.96 -13.71
CA GLU A 684 17.69 -13.31 -14.73
C GLU A 684 17.00 -12.03 -15.20
N HIS A 685 17.79 -11.01 -15.52
CA HIS A 685 17.29 -9.81 -16.15
C HIS A 685 17.13 -10.05 -17.65
N VAL A 686 16.04 -9.58 -18.26
CA VAL A 686 15.73 -9.85 -19.68
C VAL A 686 16.83 -9.38 -20.63
N ASP A 687 17.49 -8.27 -20.32
CA ASP A 687 18.60 -7.74 -21.14
C ASP A 687 19.87 -8.61 -21.10
N ALA A 688 19.98 -9.52 -20.12
CA ALA A 688 21.10 -10.46 -20.04
C ALA A 688 20.90 -11.70 -20.94
N LEU A 689 19.70 -11.87 -21.51
CA LEU A 689 19.33 -13.03 -22.30
C LEU A 689 19.31 -12.73 -23.79
N ASP A 690 19.80 -13.67 -24.59
CA ASP A 690 19.48 -13.65 -26.01
C ASP A 690 17.99 -13.91 -26.24
N ARG A 691 17.50 -13.52 -27.43
CA ARG A 691 16.08 -13.64 -27.77
C ARG A 691 15.54 -15.08 -27.66
N GLY A 692 16.34 -16.08 -28.03
CA GLY A 692 15.93 -17.48 -27.99
C GLY A 692 15.78 -17.98 -26.56
N ALA A 693 16.75 -17.65 -25.70
CA ALA A 693 16.71 -17.96 -24.27
C ALA A 693 15.53 -17.26 -23.57
N LEU A 694 15.30 -15.97 -23.89
CA LEU A 694 14.15 -15.21 -23.40
C LEU A 694 12.82 -15.87 -23.79
N GLU A 695 12.63 -16.23 -25.06
CA GLU A 695 11.42 -16.90 -25.54
C GLU A 695 11.23 -18.30 -24.92
N ALA A 696 12.32 -19.03 -24.64
CA ALA A 696 12.26 -20.31 -23.95
C ALA A 696 11.87 -20.17 -22.47
N ALA A 697 12.48 -19.24 -21.74
CA ALA A 697 12.17 -18.95 -20.34
C ALA A 697 10.72 -18.46 -20.18
N ILE A 698 10.27 -17.57 -21.06
CA ILE A 698 8.86 -17.12 -21.10
C ILE A 698 7.91 -18.30 -21.30
N ARG A 699 8.21 -19.20 -22.25
CA ARG A 699 7.37 -20.38 -22.50
C ARG A 699 7.36 -21.32 -21.29
N HIS A 700 8.50 -21.51 -20.63
CA HIS A 700 8.59 -22.33 -19.42
C HIS A 700 7.68 -21.76 -18.31
N ASP A 701 7.81 -20.47 -17.99
CA ASP A 701 7.00 -19.85 -16.95
C ASP A 701 5.51 -19.86 -17.34
N GLN A 702 5.19 -19.59 -18.61
CA GLN A 702 3.82 -19.63 -19.12
C GLN A 702 3.20 -21.04 -19.03
N ASP A 703 3.95 -22.09 -19.37
CA ASP A 703 3.49 -23.49 -19.28
C ASP A 703 3.15 -23.85 -17.83
N ARG A 704 4.04 -23.50 -16.89
CA ARG A 704 3.81 -23.69 -15.45
C ARG A 704 2.58 -22.94 -14.94
N LEU A 705 2.43 -21.67 -15.31
CA LEU A 705 1.28 -20.85 -14.93
C LEU A 705 -0.02 -21.35 -15.54
N THR A 706 0.00 -21.81 -16.80
CA THR A 706 -1.21 -22.28 -17.50
C THR A 706 -1.71 -23.59 -16.90
N LYS A 707 -0.79 -24.53 -16.62
CA LYS A 707 -1.11 -25.80 -15.94
C LYS A 707 -1.77 -25.56 -14.58
N TRP A 708 -1.28 -24.54 -13.87
CA TRP A 708 -1.82 -24.15 -12.58
C TRP A 708 -3.18 -23.42 -12.70
N ALA A 709 -3.29 -22.42 -13.57
CA ALA A 709 -4.51 -21.62 -13.75
C ALA A 709 -5.71 -22.44 -14.23
N ASP A 710 -5.47 -23.52 -14.99
CA ASP A 710 -6.53 -24.38 -15.50
C ASP A 710 -6.98 -25.45 -14.50
N GLY A 711 -6.34 -25.57 -13.33
CA GLY A 711 -6.61 -26.62 -12.35
C GLY A 711 -6.41 -28.04 -12.90
N ARG A 712 -5.77 -28.17 -14.07
CA ARG A 712 -5.56 -29.44 -14.79
C ARG A 712 -4.37 -30.23 -14.27
N GLU A 713 -3.52 -29.59 -13.47
CA GLU A 713 -2.51 -30.26 -12.65
C GLU A 713 -2.96 -30.32 -11.19
N VAL A 714 -3.79 -31.32 -10.87
CA VAL A 714 -3.66 -32.00 -9.58
C VAL A 714 -2.37 -32.82 -9.67
N LEU A 715 -1.23 -32.18 -9.45
CA LEU A 715 0.08 -32.81 -9.64
C LEU A 715 0.49 -33.61 -8.40
N LYS A 716 0.70 -34.90 -8.64
CA LYS A 716 1.50 -35.80 -7.81
C LYS A 716 2.92 -35.29 -7.60
#